data_AF-A0A8J3CJN0-F1
#
_entry.id   AF-A0A8J3CJN0-F1
#
_cell.length_a   1.000
_cell.length_b   1.000
_cell.length_c   1.000
_cell.angle_alpha   90.00
_cell.angle_beta   90.00
_cell.angle_gamma   90.00
#
_symmetry.space_group_name_H-M   'P 1'
#
loop_
_entity.id
_entity.type
_entity.pdbx_description
1 polymer ?
#
loop_
_entity_poly.entity_id
_entity_poly.type
_entity_poly.pdbx_seq_one_letter_code
_entity_poly.pdbx_strand_id
1 'polypeptide(L)'
;MSHNLHHTLRSFTLPDGKTASFYSLPALESAGIGPISRLPISIRIVLESVLRHYDGQKITETHIKQLANWQATAERTDEIPFVVARVVLQDFTGVPLLADLAAMRNVAHQMGKNPKTIEPLVPVDLVVDHSVMVDKYGTNIALRQNMEREFERNGERYQFMKWGMQAFDTFKVVPPGIGIVHQVNLEYLFRGVNEKNGVYYPDTLVGTDSHTTMINGVGVVGWGVGGIEAEAAMLGQPVYFLTPDVVGVELSGALNEGVTATDLVLTITEMLRREKVVGKFVEFFGEGTASLTVTDRATIANMAPEYGATMGFFPIDDKTVDYLTKTGRTEAEIATFKAYYQAQNMYDVPMMGDIDYTKVLQMNLKEIVPSIAGPKRPQDRIALPEAQNAFDTLLTNTSSDGFNKSVDEASVRYTIAGTDTTLGHGDVVLAAITSCTNTSNPSVMLAAGLLAKKAVEKGLQVPAHIKTSLAPGSRVVADYLEKSGLQHYLDALGFNVVAFGCTTCIGNAGDLAPEINDTILNNDVIAAAVLSGNRNFEARIHPNIKANFLASPPLVVAFALAGRMNIDLTTEPISIGSNGQPVYLKDIWPNSDEISTALPFAFDPATFKERYTDFAKDLDLWQQVPAPTGQVYSWPESTYIAKPPFFDRFKMSTDDISGITGAKALLILGDSVTTDHISPAGSFKATTPAGQWLESKGVSAKDFNSYGSRRGHHDVMVRGTFANVRVKNLMLPANEDGSRIEGGYTLLNGTQTTVFDAAAQHMSTGTPTIVFGGEEYGTGSSRDWAAKGTQLLGVKAVIAKSFERIHRSNLVGMGVLPLQFKEGDSAEILGITGNETFDILGVNNHIKPQEDLTLVIHRPNGTSAHVQVTSRIDTPIEVDYYRHGGILPYVLRLLLGPDAQVTPEQSVPNFSHLSTTTHKEKSSMSSNNTHKQGQWAKWTGAAVAALLVALLFRGCNDWGQTVQAPKIDPAVVNKIDAPAVPVANKLMQLAGFNNNGKFTLNGTVPTDAIKAQIDAELKKTFGDGNYVNNLAVAADVKPAGWLAKLAGLFDFFKVSGAEVTFNGDAVTLSGTTGSLSEKLQTFLGDSIKVSALDIANASKAATGNALDTLNALKPDASGKEILDALNLQIINFASGSAVIPAENQAVLKKAATLLKDKKDFTFEIGGHADNVGNEAANLTLSEKRAAAVRDFLVKNGVADTMLTAKGYGSSIPVADNATEAGRFKNRRIEYR
;
A
#
# COMPACT_ATOMS: atom_id res chain seq x y z
N MET A 1 29.00 3.96 -27.34
CA MET A 1 30.35 4.54 -27.11
C MET A 1 30.29 5.36 -25.83
N SER A 2 31.39 5.54 -25.11
CA SER A 2 31.43 6.49 -23.99
C SER A 2 31.27 7.91 -24.53
N HIS A 3 30.40 8.70 -23.90
CA HIS A 3 30.27 10.13 -24.17
C HIS A 3 31.14 10.90 -23.17
N ASN A 4 31.26 12.22 -23.37
CA ASN A 4 31.90 13.11 -22.39
C ASN A 4 31.13 14.44 -22.28
N LEU A 5 29.81 14.32 -22.15
CA LEU A 5 28.92 15.46 -22.02
C LEU A 5 29.30 16.30 -20.78
N HIS A 6 29.33 17.63 -20.94
CA HIS A 6 29.78 18.60 -19.92
C HIS A 6 31.18 18.30 -19.31
N HIS A 7 32.05 17.58 -20.00
CA HIS A 7 33.36 17.13 -19.48
C HIS A 7 33.25 16.32 -18.17
N THR A 8 32.22 15.48 -18.05
CA THR A 8 31.94 14.69 -16.83
C THR A 8 32.71 13.37 -16.73
N LEU A 9 33.22 12.82 -17.84
CA LEU A 9 34.07 11.63 -17.79
C LEU A 9 35.43 12.02 -17.21
N ARG A 10 35.67 11.61 -15.95
CA ARG A 10 36.85 11.95 -15.15
C ARG A 10 37.55 10.70 -14.67
N SER A 11 38.75 10.90 -14.15
CA SER A 11 39.58 9.85 -13.55
C SER A 11 39.63 9.94 -12.03
N PHE A 12 39.69 8.79 -11.37
CA PHE A 12 40.04 8.64 -9.96
C PHE A 12 41.14 7.58 -9.79
N THR A 13 41.74 7.51 -8.60
CA THR A 13 42.86 6.61 -8.30
C THR A 13 42.35 5.37 -7.57
N LEU A 14 42.72 4.20 -8.06
CA LEU A 14 42.45 2.90 -7.43
C LEU A 14 43.49 2.59 -6.33
N PRO A 15 43.19 1.64 -5.41
CA PRO A 15 44.08 1.29 -4.31
C PRO A 15 45.46 0.76 -4.74
N ASP A 16 45.57 0.21 -5.95
CA ASP A 16 46.83 -0.27 -6.55
C ASP A 16 47.60 0.81 -7.34
N GLY A 17 47.17 2.07 -7.24
CA GLY A 17 47.75 3.22 -7.94
C GLY A 17 47.34 3.35 -9.41
N LYS A 18 46.54 2.44 -9.96
CA LYS A 18 45.99 2.61 -11.32
C LYS A 18 44.97 3.75 -11.38
N THR A 19 44.77 4.25 -12.59
CA THR A 19 43.74 5.27 -12.87
C THR A 19 42.51 4.60 -13.46
N ALA A 20 41.34 4.86 -12.88
CA ALA A 20 40.04 4.38 -13.33
C ALA A 20 39.14 5.54 -13.78
N SER A 21 38.15 5.29 -14.65
CA SER A 21 37.23 6.34 -15.12
C SER A 21 35.89 6.30 -14.40
N PHE A 22 35.20 7.43 -14.32
CA PHE A 22 33.83 7.54 -13.80
C PHE A 22 33.14 8.80 -14.37
N TYR A 23 31.80 8.83 -14.32
CA TYR A 23 31.03 10.04 -14.65
C TYR A 23 30.85 10.88 -13.37
N SER A 24 31.64 11.95 -13.26
CA SER A 24 31.76 12.77 -12.06
C SER A 24 30.62 13.78 -11.94
N LEU A 25 29.82 13.64 -10.88
CA LEU A 25 28.78 14.59 -10.52
C LEU A 25 29.36 15.95 -10.05
N PRO A 26 30.45 16.02 -9.26
CA PRO A 26 31.14 17.29 -8.99
C PRO A 26 31.61 18.03 -10.26
N ALA A 27 31.97 17.31 -11.33
CA ALA A 27 32.30 17.92 -12.61
C ALA A 27 31.06 18.46 -13.36
N LEU A 28 29.89 17.82 -13.21
CA LEU A 28 28.62 18.28 -13.78
C LEU A 28 28.14 19.57 -13.09
N GLU A 29 28.29 19.66 -11.77
CA GLU A 29 28.04 20.88 -10.99
C GLU A 29 29.03 21.99 -11.35
N SER A 30 30.32 21.66 -11.47
CA SER A 30 31.36 22.59 -11.95
C SER A 30 31.12 23.13 -13.37
N ALA A 31 30.33 22.41 -14.18
CA ALA A 31 29.89 22.86 -15.50
C ALA A 31 28.63 23.75 -15.48
N GLY A 32 28.09 24.07 -14.28
CA GLY A 32 26.94 24.95 -14.10
C GLY A 32 25.59 24.31 -14.40
N ILE A 33 25.49 22.97 -14.38
CA ILE A 33 24.27 22.25 -14.79
C ILE A 33 23.25 22.08 -13.66
N GLY A 34 23.62 22.34 -12.40
CA GLY A 34 22.70 22.38 -11.26
C GLY A 34 23.42 22.32 -9.90
N PRO A 35 22.74 22.62 -8.77
CA PRO A 35 23.33 22.62 -7.42
C PRO A 35 23.43 21.20 -6.84
N ILE A 36 24.18 20.31 -7.50
CA ILE A 36 24.20 18.86 -7.19
C ILE A 36 24.67 18.57 -5.75
N SER A 37 25.57 19.39 -5.21
CA SER A 37 26.01 19.33 -3.81
C SER A 37 24.90 19.54 -2.76
N ARG A 38 23.74 20.08 -3.16
CA ARG A 38 22.54 20.26 -2.33
C ARG A 38 21.48 19.17 -2.49
N LEU A 39 21.55 18.39 -3.57
CA LEU A 39 20.55 17.35 -3.87
C LEU A 39 20.66 16.19 -2.87
N PRO A 40 19.54 15.53 -2.50
CA PRO A 40 19.56 14.27 -1.76
C PRO A 40 20.46 13.22 -2.41
N ILE A 41 21.13 12.39 -1.59
CA ILE A 41 22.13 11.42 -2.10
C ILE A 41 21.45 10.35 -2.97
N SER A 42 20.23 9.97 -2.62
CA SER A 42 19.34 9.17 -3.48
C SER A 42 19.17 9.75 -4.89
N ILE A 43 18.93 11.06 -5.01
CA ILE A 43 18.78 11.76 -6.29
C ILE A 43 20.12 11.84 -7.06
N ARG A 44 21.25 12.02 -6.36
CA ARG A 44 22.59 11.99 -6.98
C ARG A 44 22.88 10.64 -7.65
N ILE A 45 22.54 9.53 -7.00
CA ILE A 45 22.77 8.18 -7.56
C ILE A 45 21.87 7.91 -8.78
N VAL A 46 20.63 8.40 -8.80
CA VAL A 46 19.80 8.38 -10.02
C VAL A 46 20.45 9.23 -11.12
N LEU A 47 20.91 10.45 -10.79
CA LEU A 47 21.56 11.36 -11.73
C LEU A 47 22.85 10.80 -12.33
N GLU A 48 23.63 10.01 -11.59
CA GLU A 48 24.78 9.26 -12.15
C GLU A 48 24.34 8.33 -13.28
N SER A 49 23.27 7.55 -13.06
CA SER A 49 22.76 6.63 -14.08
C SER A 49 22.19 7.37 -15.30
N VAL A 50 21.41 8.43 -15.08
CA VAL A 50 20.87 9.27 -16.18
C VAL A 50 22.02 9.89 -16.99
N LEU A 51 23.06 10.40 -16.32
CA LEU A 51 24.24 10.96 -16.97
C LEU A 51 25.02 9.90 -17.77
N ARG A 52 25.37 8.77 -17.15
CA ARG A 52 26.20 7.71 -17.74
C ARG A 52 25.55 7.03 -18.96
N HIS A 53 24.23 6.95 -19.00
CA HIS A 53 23.48 6.30 -20.07
C HIS A 53 22.93 7.25 -21.14
N TYR A 54 23.37 8.52 -21.18
CA TYR A 54 23.05 9.45 -22.26
C TYR A 54 23.33 8.87 -23.66
N ASP A 55 22.27 8.73 -24.45
CA ASP A 55 22.31 8.25 -25.84
C ASP A 55 21.75 9.28 -26.84
N GLY A 56 21.13 10.36 -26.35
CA GLY A 56 20.47 11.38 -27.17
C GLY A 56 19.13 10.93 -27.78
N GLN A 57 18.60 9.77 -27.37
CA GLN A 57 17.34 9.20 -27.86
C GLN A 57 16.41 8.81 -26.71
N LYS A 58 16.76 7.77 -25.94
CA LYS A 58 16.01 7.36 -24.73
C LYS A 58 16.35 8.26 -23.54
N ILE A 59 17.60 8.71 -23.47
CA ILE A 59 18.13 9.52 -22.37
C ILE A 59 18.81 10.76 -22.97
N THR A 60 18.13 11.89 -22.76
CA THR A 60 18.47 13.18 -23.37
C THR A 60 19.20 14.10 -22.38
N GLU A 61 19.82 15.16 -22.89
CA GLU A 61 20.42 16.21 -22.06
C GLU A 61 19.35 16.95 -21.22
N THR A 62 18.09 16.95 -21.67
CA THR A 62 16.95 17.47 -20.92
C THR A 62 16.74 16.70 -19.62
N HIS A 63 16.72 15.35 -19.65
CA HIS A 63 16.52 14.52 -18.46
C HIS A 63 17.63 14.74 -17.42
N ILE A 64 18.88 14.90 -17.87
CA ILE A 64 20.03 15.24 -17.01
C ILE A 64 19.81 16.60 -16.34
N LYS A 65 19.40 17.63 -17.11
CA LYS A 65 19.15 18.98 -16.60
C LYS A 65 17.96 19.06 -15.65
N GLN A 66 16.87 18.34 -15.93
CA GLN A 66 15.69 18.27 -15.07
C GLN A 66 16.07 17.74 -13.68
N LEU A 67 16.75 16.59 -13.62
CA LEU A 67 17.13 15.98 -12.35
C LEU A 67 18.28 16.72 -11.63
N ALA A 68 19.25 17.29 -12.37
CA ALA A 68 20.32 18.11 -11.79
C ALA A 68 19.80 19.44 -11.20
N ASN A 69 18.64 19.93 -11.66
CA ASN A 69 17.94 21.10 -11.11
C ASN A 69 16.68 20.70 -10.33
N TRP A 70 16.62 19.49 -9.78
CA TRP A 70 15.56 19.11 -8.84
C TRP A 70 15.53 20.11 -7.67
N GLN A 71 14.32 20.51 -7.27
CA GLN A 71 14.11 21.46 -6.17
C GLN A 71 13.17 20.87 -5.13
N ALA A 72 13.52 21.04 -3.86
CA ALA A 72 12.78 20.54 -2.70
C ALA A 72 11.26 20.79 -2.80
N THR A 73 10.85 22.01 -3.17
CA THR A 73 9.45 22.46 -3.17
C THR A 73 8.83 22.66 -4.56
N ALA A 74 9.45 22.16 -5.63
CA ALA A 74 8.86 22.21 -6.97
C ALA A 74 7.77 21.13 -7.17
N GLU A 75 6.87 21.39 -8.10
CA GLU A 75 5.86 20.42 -8.54
C GLU A 75 6.52 19.20 -9.21
N ARG A 76 5.90 18.02 -9.11
CA ARG A 76 6.39 16.79 -9.73
C ARG A 76 5.65 16.54 -11.04
N THR A 77 6.13 17.18 -12.10
CA THR A 77 5.61 17.04 -13.48
C THR A 77 6.42 16.07 -14.33
N ASP A 78 7.69 15.88 -14.00
CA ASP A 78 8.69 15.31 -14.91
C ASP A 78 8.95 13.84 -14.58
N GLU A 79 8.90 12.95 -15.58
CA GLU A 79 9.37 11.57 -15.45
C GLU A 79 10.82 11.41 -15.87
N ILE A 80 11.53 10.49 -15.18
CA ILE A 80 12.97 10.25 -15.36
C ILE A 80 13.21 8.80 -15.78
N PRO A 81 13.97 8.55 -16.87
CA PRO A 81 14.43 7.21 -17.22
C PRO A 81 15.63 6.78 -16.36
N PHE A 82 15.52 5.64 -15.68
CA PHE A 82 16.58 5.10 -14.82
C PHE A 82 17.00 3.70 -15.27
N VAL A 83 18.27 3.55 -15.62
CA VAL A 83 18.88 2.25 -15.96
C VAL A 83 19.60 1.71 -14.73
N VAL A 84 19.18 0.53 -14.27
CA VAL A 84 19.77 -0.14 -13.11
C VAL A 84 21.09 -0.82 -13.45
N ALA A 85 21.94 -1.06 -12.45
CA ALA A 85 23.15 -1.85 -12.61
C ALA A 85 22.88 -3.36 -12.73
N ARG A 86 21.82 -3.87 -12.07
CA ARG A 86 21.41 -5.29 -12.04
C ARG A 86 19.92 -5.46 -11.69
N VAL A 87 19.41 -6.68 -11.80
CA VAL A 87 18.04 -7.07 -11.40
C VAL A 87 18.08 -8.26 -10.45
N VAL A 88 17.23 -8.27 -9.42
CA VAL A 88 17.12 -9.39 -8.45
C VAL A 88 15.72 -9.98 -8.47
N LEU A 89 15.63 -11.31 -8.51
CA LEU A 89 14.37 -12.06 -8.64
C LEU A 89 14.18 -13.04 -7.48
N GLN A 90 12.94 -13.41 -7.22
CA GLN A 90 12.56 -14.54 -6.35
C GLN A 90 11.71 -15.54 -7.13
N ASP A 91 11.63 -16.80 -6.72
CA ASP A 91 11.16 -17.90 -7.58
C ASP A 91 9.68 -17.80 -8.04
N PHE A 92 8.79 -17.13 -7.31
CA PHE A 92 7.40 -16.89 -7.75
C PHE A 92 7.29 -15.80 -8.83
N THR A 93 8.32 -14.99 -9.07
CA THR A 93 8.32 -13.93 -10.11
C THR A 93 9.41 -14.10 -11.15
N GLY A 94 10.52 -14.78 -10.83
CA GLY A 94 11.57 -15.12 -11.76
C GLY A 94 11.24 -16.29 -12.69
N VAL A 95 10.40 -17.25 -12.25
CA VAL A 95 9.95 -18.35 -13.12
C VAL A 95 9.13 -17.87 -14.35
N PRO A 96 8.11 -16.99 -14.24
CA PRO A 96 7.45 -16.46 -15.43
C PRO A 96 8.39 -15.64 -16.33
N LEU A 97 9.26 -14.79 -15.76
CA LEU A 97 10.25 -14.03 -16.53
C LEU A 97 11.21 -14.93 -17.31
N LEU A 98 11.70 -16.01 -16.70
CA LEU A 98 12.51 -17.01 -17.40
C LEU A 98 11.72 -17.74 -18.50
N ALA A 99 10.40 -17.94 -18.32
CA ALA A 99 9.52 -18.51 -19.33
C ALA A 99 9.27 -17.57 -20.53
N ASP A 100 9.19 -16.26 -20.28
CA ASP A 100 9.06 -15.25 -21.33
C ASP A 100 10.37 -15.11 -22.13
N LEU A 101 11.53 -15.05 -21.46
CA LEU A 101 12.85 -15.12 -22.13
C LEU A 101 13.04 -16.42 -22.93
N ALA A 102 12.59 -17.57 -22.39
CA ALA A 102 12.63 -18.84 -23.10
C ALA A 102 11.77 -18.79 -24.37
N ALA A 103 10.54 -18.25 -24.28
CA ALA A 103 9.65 -18.13 -25.43
C ALA A 103 10.22 -17.18 -26.50
N MET A 104 10.82 -16.05 -26.11
CA MET A 104 11.58 -15.18 -27.02
C MET A 104 12.68 -15.95 -27.77
N ARG A 105 13.42 -16.83 -27.09
CA ARG A 105 14.44 -17.70 -27.72
C ARG A 105 13.85 -18.73 -28.68
N ASN A 106 12.71 -19.33 -28.35
CA ASN A 106 12.00 -20.21 -29.30
C ASN A 106 11.54 -19.44 -30.55
N VAL A 107 11.08 -18.20 -30.42
CA VAL A 107 10.70 -17.34 -31.57
C VAL A 107 11.92 -16.99 -32.41
N ALA A 108 13.03 -16.56 -31.79
CA ALA A 108 14.29 -16.30 -32.49
C ALA A 108 14.74 -17.52 -33.30
N HIS A 109 14.69 -18.72 -32.70
CA HIS A 109 15.01 -19.97 -33.38
C HIS A 109 14.07 -20.28 -34.56
N GLN A 110 12.75 -20.13 -34.37
CA GLN A 110 11.74 -20.31 -35.43
C GLN A 110 11.93 -19.34 -36.60
N MET A 111 12.48 -18.16 -36.34
CA MET A 111 12.82 -17.15 -37.35
C MET A 111 14.22 -17.33 -37.97
N GLY A 112 14.94 -18.42 -37.65
CA GLY A 112 16.30 -18.68 -38.15
C GLY A 112 17.37 -17.74 -37.58
N LYS A 113 17.09 -17.05 -36.47
CA LYS A 113 18.01 -16.16 -35.76
C LYS A 113 18.75 -16.96 -34.67
N ASN A 114 19.92 -16.48 -34.25
CA ASN A 114 20.67 -17.07 -33.14
C ASN A 114 19.94 -16.83 -31.80
N PRO A 115 19.52 -17.87 -31.06
CA PRO A 115 18.80 -17.69 -29.79
C PRO A 115 19.63 -16.96 -28.72
N LYS A 116 20.96 -17.03 -28.77
CA LYS A 116 21.85 -16.26 -27.86
C LYS A 116 21.80 -14.74 -28.05
N THR A 117 21.07 -14.21 -29.04
CA THR A 117 20.76 -12.76 -29.11
C THR A 117 19.71 -12.31 -28.09
N ILE A 118 18.99 -13.26 -27.47
CA ILE A 118 18.11 -13.00 -26.33
C ILE A 118 18.88 -13.37 -25.07
N GLU A 119 19.38 -12.36 -24.37
CA GLU A 119 20.19 -12.45 -23.16
C GLU A 119 19.97 -11.16 -22.34
N PRO A 120 19.86 -11.22 -21.00
CA PRO A 120 19.86 -10.02 -20.18
C PRO A 120 21.12 -9.15 -20.39
N LEU A 121 20.92 -7.84 -20.44
CA LEU A 121 21.96 -6.83 -20.71
C LEU A 121 22.61 -6.28 -19.43
N VAL A 122 22.02 -6.63 -18.27
CA VAL A 122 22.53 -6.43 -16.90
C VAL A 122 22.44 -7.76 -16.14
N PRO A 123 23.24 -7.99 -15.08
CA PRO A 123 23.18 -9.23 -14.30
C PRO A 123 21.80 -9.49 -13.70
N VAL A 124 21.39 -10.75 -13.67
CA VAL A 124 20.10 -11.19 -13.10
C VAL A 124 20.33 -12.31 -12.10
N ASP A 125 20.13 -12.02 -10.82
CA ASP A 125 20.25 -12.99 -9.72
C ASP A 125 18.86 -13.41 -9.23
N LEU A 126 18.49 -14.68 -9.42
CA LEU A 126 17.28 -15.29 -8.86
C LEU A 126 17.62 -16.05 -7.58
N VAL A 127 16.91 -15.79 -6.48
CA VAL A 127 17.00 -16.59 -5.24
C VAL A 127 15.74 -17.42 -5.05
N VAL A 128 15.88 -18.68 -4.64
CA VAL A 128 14.74 -19.60 -4.44
C VAL A 128 14.42 -19.71 -2.95
N ASP A 129 13.39 -18.99 -2.52
CA ASP A 129 13.05 -18.77 -1.11
C ASP A 129 11.54 -18.64 -0.82
N HIS A 130 10.69 -18.49 -1.86
CA HIS A 130 9.22 -18.39 -1.74
C HIS A 130 8.52 -19.75 -1.86
N SER A 131 9.23 -20.82 -2.22
CA SER A 131 8.70 -22.17 -2.41
C SER A 131 8.61 -23.03 -1.14
N VAL A 132 9.48 -22.82 -0.15
CA VAL A 132 9.56 -23.65 1.06
C VAL A 132 8.43 -23.35 2.04
N MET A 133 7.93 -24.40 2.71
CA MET A 133 6.80 -24.34 3.66
C MET A 133 7.14 -25.03 4.98
N VAL A 134 6.58 -24.55 6.09
CA VAL A 134 6.78 -25.14 7.43
C VAL A 134 5.78 -26.28 7.68
N ASP A 135 5.92 -27.34 6.88
CA ASP A 135 5.20 -28.61 7.01
C ASP A 135 5.55 -29.37 8.30
N LYS A 136 6.77 -29.16 8.78
CA LYS A 136 7.35 -29.75 10.00
C LYS A 136 8.08 -28.68 10.81
N TYR A 137 8.01 -28.82 12.12
CA TYR A 137 8.42 -27.83 13.12
C TYR A 137 8.68 -28.53 14.47
N GLY A 138 9.28 -27.82 15.43
CA GLY A 138 9.53 -28.35 16.79
C GLY A 138 10.42 -29.59 16.86
N THR A 139 11.28 -29.83 15.85
CA THR A 139 12.19 -30.98 15.82
C THR A 139 13.41 -30.75 14.92
N ASN A 140 14.56 -31.33 15.29
CA ASN A 140 15.82 -31.20 14.54
C ASN A 140 15.76 -31.79 13.11
N ILE A 141 14.77 -32.64 12.80
CA ILE A 141 14.57 -33.17 11.44
C ILE A 141 13.67 -32.28 10.57
N ALA A 142 13.13 -31.18 11.10
CA ALA A 142 12.18 -30.30 10.41
C ALA A 142 12.77 -29.72 9.12
N LEU A 143 13.99 -29.16 9.18
CA LEU A 143 14.71 -28.67 7.99
C LEU A 143 14.73 -29.72 6.87
N ARG A 144 15.18 -30.94 7.16
CA ARG A 144 15.31 -31.98 6.13
C ARG A 144 13.95 -32.34 5.53
N GLN A 145 12.92 -32.56 6.37
CA GLN A 145 11.59 -32.96 5.90
C GLN A 145 10.87 -31.84 5.11
N ASN A 146 11.11 -30.57 5.46
CA ASN A 146 10.57 -29.43 4.71
C ASN A 146 11.27 -29.27 3.36
N MET A 147 12.61 -29.40 3.30
CA MET A 147 13.36 -29.39 2.03
C MET A 147 12.94 -30.57 1.13
N GLU A 148 12.77 -31.78 1.67
CA GLU A 148 12.31 -32.94 0.88
C GLU A 148 10.92 -32.70 0.24
N ARG A 149 9.96 -32.17 1.01
CA ARG A 149 8.63 -31.77 0.50
C ARG A 149 8.70 -30.61 -0.49
N GLU A 150 9.63 -29.66 -0.30
CA GLU A 150 9.84 -28.57 -1.24
C GLU A 150 10.33 -29.10 -2.61
N PHE A 151 11.32 -29.99 -2.62
CA PHE A 151 11.84 -30.60 -3.85
C PHE A 151 10.82 -31.54 -4.52
N GLU A 152 10.03 -32.29 -3.75
CA GLU A 152 8.87 -33.06 -4.24
C GLU A 152 7.87 -32.16 -4.98
N ARG A 153 7.46 -31.04 -4.36
CA ARG A 153 6.45 -30.12 -4.92
C ARG A 153 6.93 -29.27 -6.10
N ASN A 154 8.22 -28.96 -6.18
CA ASN A 154 8.75 -27.94 -7.11
C ASN A 154 9.70 -28.49 -8.19
N GLY A 155 9.88 -29.81 -8.29
CA GLY A 155 10.85 -30.45 -9.20
C GLY A 155 10.87 -29.91 -10.64
N GLU A 156 9.72 -29.75 -11.29
CA GLU A 156 9.62 -29.17 -12.65
C GLU A 156 10.15 -27.72 -12.73
N ARG A 157 9.80 -26.89 -11.72
CA ARG A 157 10.26 -25.49 -11.62
C ARG A 157 11.79 -25.43 -11.47
N TYR A 158 12.36 -26.38 -10.73
CA TYR A 158 13.79 -26.45 -10.46
C TYR A 158 14.58 -26.97 -11.66
N GLN A 159 14.05 -27.94 -12.41
CA GLN A 159 14.60 -28.35 -13.70
C GLN A 159 14.62 -27.18 -14.70
N PHE A 160 13.55 -26.39 -14.75
CA PHE A 160 13.46 -25.22 -15.61
C PHE A 160 14.46 -24.11 -15.21
N MET A 161 14.61 -23.82 -13.91
CA MET A 161 15.62 -22.85 -13.44
C MET A 161 17.05 -23.35 -13.68
N LYS A 162 17.34 -24.66 -13.54
CA LYS A 162 18.63 -25.24 -13.94
C LYS A 162 18.91 -25.10 -15.44
N TRP A 163 17.92 -25.31 -16.30
CA TRP A 163 18.05 -25.01 -17.72
C TRP A 163 18.38 -23.53 -17.94
N GLY A 164 17.72 -22.61 -17.22
CA GLY A 164 18.02 -21.18 -17.27
C GLY A 164 19.48 -20.83 -16.95
N MET A 165 20.03 -21.41 -15.86
CA MET A 165 21.44 -21.23 -15.47
C MET A 165 22.44 -21.69 -16.55
N GLN A 166 22.07 -22.70 -17.36
CA GLN A 166 22.90 -23.18 -18.46
C GLN A 166 22.72 -22.32 -19.71
N ALA A 167 21.47 -21.93 -20.01
CA ALA A 167 21.11 -21.31 -21.27
C ALA A 167 21.55 -19.83 -21.35
N PHE A 168 21.53 -19.11 -20.23
CA PHE A 168 21.82 -17.67 -20.17
C PHE A 168 23.12 -17.41 -19.40
N ASP A 169 24.06 -16.69 -20.01
CA ASP A 169 25.38 -16.47 -19.44
C ASP A 169 25.34 -15.44 -18.28
N THR A 170 24.37 -14.52 -18.29
CA THR A 170 24.19 -13.44 -17.29
C THR A 170 23.19 -13.76 -16.18
N PHE A 171 22.35 -14.80 -16.36
CA PHE A 171 21.36 -15.25 -15.38
C PHE A 171 22.01 -16.19 -14.35
N LYS A 172 21.73 -16.00 -13.07
CA LYS A 172 22.24 -16.84 -11.97
C LYS A 172 21.10 -17.23 -11.05
N VAL A 173 21.21 -18.41 -10.45
CA VAL A 173 20.24 -18.92 -9.47
C VAL A 173 20.98 -19.31 -8.20
N VAL A 174 20.54 -18.73 -7.08
CA VAL A 174 20.87 -19.20 -5.73
C VAL A 174 19.84 -20.30 -5.38
N PRO A 175 20.26 -21.57 -5.20
CA PRO A 175 19.34 -22.69 -5.01
C PRO A 175 18.49 -22.62 -3.73
N PRO A 176 17.45 -23.48 -3.62
CA PRO A 176 16.65 -23.61 -2.41
C PRO A 176 17.49 -23.98 -1.19
N GLY A 177 17.14 -23.45 -0.02
CA GLY A 177 17.81 -23.81 1.24
C GLY A 177 19.18 -23.16 1.45
N ILE A 178 19.45 -22.05 0.76
CA ILE A 178 20.62 -21.17 1.00
C ILE A 178 20.27 -19.97 1.87
N GLY A 179 19.15 -19.29 1.59
CA GLY A 179 18.75 -18.06 2.26
C GLY A 179 17.63 -17.30 1.54
N ILE A 180 17.17 -16.22 2.17
CA ILE A 180 16.14 -15.30 1.67
C ILE A 180 16.79 -14.23 0.77
N VAL A 181 16.12 -13.89 -0.33
CA VAL A 181 16.59 -13.02 -1.41
C VAL A 181 17.28 -11.74 -0.92
N HIS A 182 16.69 -11.01 0.03
CA HIS A 182 17.22 -9.72 0.50
C HIS A 182 18.40 -9.85 1.46
N GLN A 183 18.46 -10.93 2.25
CA GLN A 183 19.62 -11.19 3.11
C GLN A 183 20.79 -11.71 2.27
N VAL A 184 20.55 -12.60 1.31
CA VAL A 184 21.56 -13.02 0.31
C VAL A 184 22.03 -11.83 -0.56
N ASN A 185 21.15 -10.88 -0.87
CA ASN A 185 21.51 -9.65 -1.58
C ASN A 185 22.49 -8.79 -0.76
N LEU A 186 22.16 -8.53 0.51
CA LEU A 186 22.99 -7.76 1.44
C LEU A 186 24.33 -8.46 1.76
N GLU A 187 24.26 -9.75 2.11
CA GLU A 187 25.42 -10.55 2.55
C GLU A 187 26.35 -10.97 1.40
N TYR A 188 25.88 -11.01 0.14
CA TYR A 188 26.69 -11.55 -0.97
C TYR A 188 26.53 -10.86 -2.34
N LEU A 189 25.31 -10.66 -2.85
CA LEU A 189 25.14 -10.15 -4.23
C LEU A 189 25.63 -8.71 -4.39
N PHE A 190 25.54 -7.90 -3.33
CA PHE A 190 26.08 -6.55 -3.27
C PHE A 190 27.61 -6.52 -3.40
N ARG A 191 28.11 -5.92 -4.50
CA ARG A 191 29.55 -5.76 -4.78
C ARG A 191 30.11 -4.37 -4.48
N GLY A 192 29.29 -3.46 -3.94
CA GLY A 192 29.71 -2.09 -3.63
C GLY A 192 29.65 -1.14 -4.84
N VAL A 193 30.68 -1.18 -5.69
CA VAL A 193 30.80 -0.37 -6.92
C VAL A 193 31.03 -1.30 -8.10
N ASN A 194 30.28 -1.08 -9.18
CA ASN A 194 30.38 -1.87 -10.40
C ASN A 194 31.42 -1.28 -11.36
N GLU A 195 31.98 -2.12 -12.24
CA GLU A 195 32.91 -1.73 -13.31
C GLU A 195 32.39 -2.27 -14.65
N LYS A 196 32.45 -1.45 -15.70
CA LYS A 196 32.19 -1.88 -17.09
C LYS A 196 33.02 -1.05 -18.08
N ASN A 197 33.91 -1.69 -18.83
CA ASN A 197 34.79 -1.08 -19.83
C ASN A 197 35.72 0.03 -19.29
N GLY A 198 36.24 -0.13 -18.07
CA GLY A 198 37.12 0.82 -17.38
C GLY A 198 36.38 1.97 -16.69
N VAL A 199 35.05 1.95 -16.69
CA VAL A 199 34.18 2.95 -16.05
C VAL A 199 33.53 2.35 -14.81
N TYR A 200 33.70 3.02 -13.66
CA TYR A 200 33.11 2.65 -12.38
C TYR A 200 31.83 3.44 -12.11
N TYR A 201 30.85 2.79 -11.47
CA TYR A 201 29.53 3.35 -11.19
C TYR A 201 28.84 2.69 -9.98
N PRO A 202 27.83 3.33 -9.36
CA PRO A 202 27.17 2.82 -8.16
C PRO A 202 26.50 1.47 -8.41
N ASP A 203 26.26 0.70 -7.36
CA ASP A 203 25.27 -0.37 -7.41
C ASP A 203 23.86 0.22 -7.33
N THR A 204 22.98 -0.25 -8.21
CA THR A 204 21.56 0.09 -8.27
C THR A 204 20.77 -1.09 -8.83
N LEU A 205 19.56 -1.32 -8.32
CA LEU A 205 18.73 -2.44 -8.80
C LEU A 205 17.24 -2.14 -8.70
N VAL A 206 16.47 -2.89 -9.47
CA VAL A 206 15.08 -3.17 -9.16
C VAL A 206 14.91 -4.65 -8.95
N GLY A 207 13.94 -5.04 -8.13
CA GLY A 207 13.68 -6.45 -7.84
C GLY A 207 12.20 -6.80 -7.82
N THR A 208 11.88 -8.07 -8.09
CA THR A 208 10.48 -8.54 -8.16
C THR A 208 9.93 -8.99 -6.80
N ASP A 209 10.38 -8.34 -5.73
CA ASP A 209 9.77 -8.33 -4.41
C ASP A 209 9.79 -6.91 -3.81
N SER A 210 8.76 -6.55 -3.05
CA SER A 210 8.60 -5.20 -2.51
C SER A 210 9.74 -4.76 -1.59
N HIS A 211 10.30 -5.68 -0.79
CA HIS A 211 11.28 -5.36 0.24
C HIS A 211 12.73 -5.36 -0.29
N THR A 212 12.90 -5.30 -1.62
CA THR A 212 14.20 -5.04 -2.28
C THR A 212 14.88 -3.80 -1.71
N THR A 213 14.07 -2.85 -1.21
CA THR A 213 14.48 -1.66 -0.45
C THR A 213 15.34 -1.96 0.78
N MET A 214 15.36 -3.18 1.32
CA MET A 214 16.30 -3.59 2.38
C MET A 214 17.77 -3.29 2.02
N ILE A 215 18.12 -3.29 0.74
CA ILE A 215 19.46 -2.96 0.26
C ILE A 215 19.81 -1.46 0.39
N ASN A 216 18.83 -0.57 0.60
CA ASN A 216 19.11 0.86 0.76
C ASN A 216 19.84 1.16 2.09
N GLY A 217 19.88 0.21 3.03
CA GLY A 217 20.70 0.27 4.25
C GLY A 217 22.23 0.28 4.01
N VAL A 218 22.68 -0.04 2.80
CA VAL A 218 24.08 0.10 2.33
C VAL A 218 24.24 1.17 1.22
N GLY A 219 23.29 2.12 1.12
CA GLY A 219 23.37 3.24 0.18
C GLY A 219 23.19 2.89 -1.29
N VAL A 220 22.58 1.74 -1.58
CA VAL A 220 22.18 1.32 -2.91
C VAL A 220 20.78 1.85 -3.21
N VAL A 221 20.61 2.58 -4.32
CA VAL A 221 19.28 2.98 -4.80
C VAL A 221 18.60 1.79 -5.46
N GLY A 222 17.46 1.37 -4.93
CA GLY A 222 16.68 0.27 -5.50
C GLY A 222 15.42 -0.08 -4.72
N TRP A 223 14.43 -0.63 -5.43
CA TRP A 223 13.08 -0.88 -4.91
C TRP A 223 12.38 -2.04 -5.62
N GLY A 224 11.21 -2.42 -5.09
CA GLY A 224 10.37 -3.46 -5.67
C GLY A 224 9.56 -3.00 -6.87
N VAL A 225 9.57 -3.77 -7.95
CA VAL A 225 8.87 -3.48 -9.22
C VAL A 225 8.05 -4.69 -9.71
N GLY A 226 7.24 -4.49 -10.74
CA GLY A 226 6.56 -5.60 -11.44
C GLY A 226 7.51 -6.48 -12.24
N GLY A 227 7.10 -7.72 -12.49
CA GLY A 227 7.83 -8.63 -13.37
C GLY A 227 8.10 -8.02 -14.75
N ILE A 228 7.12 -7.29 -15.30
CA ILE A 228 7.24 -6.63 -16.62
C ILE A 228 8.23 -5.44 -16.57
N GLU A 229 8.21 -4.64 -15.48
CA GLU A 229 9.20 -3.57 -15.26
C GLU A 229 10.62 -4.16 -15.06
N ALA A 230 10.77 -5.28 -14.36
CA ALA A 230 12.05 -6.00 -14.20
C ALA A 230 12.53 -6.66 -15.50
N GLU A 231 11.62 -7.14 -16.35
CA GLU A 231 11.92 -7.69 -17.68
C GLU A 231 12.36 -6.58 -18.65
N ALA A 232 11.74 -5.39 -18.57
CA ALA A 232 12.21 -4.18 -19.25
C ALA A 232 13.65 -3.83 -18.83
N ALA A 233 13.89 -3.78 -17.52
CA ALA A 233 15.18 -3.44 -16.95
C ALA A 233 16.28 -4.44 -17.33
N MET A 234 16.01 -5.75 -17.21
CA MET A 234 17.00 -6.78 -17.54
C MET A 234 17.34 -6.79 -19.04
N LEU A 235 16.41 -6.39 -19.91
CA LEU A 235 16.62 -6.23 -21.35
C LEU A 235 17.00 -4.78 -21.74
N GLY A 236 17.61 -4.03 -20.82
CA GLY A 236 18.26 -2.74 -21.08
C GLY A 236 17.33 -1.60 -21.48
N GLN A 237 16.05 -1.65 -21.11
CA GLN A 237 15.18 -0.48 -21.13
C GLN A 237 15.26 0.25 -19.77
N PRO A 238 15.28 1.59 -19.74
CA PRO A 238 15.14 2.31 -18.48
C PRO A 238 13.77 2.09 -17.85
N VAL A 239 13.74 1.98 -16.53
CA VAL A 239 12.52 2.07 -15.72
C VAL A 239 12.17 3.56 -15.59
N TYR A 240 10.93 3.93 -15.92
CA TYR A 240 10.45 5.31 -15.78
C TYR A 240 9.72 5.48 -14.46
N PHE A 241 9.95 6.62 -13.81
CA PHE A 241 9.17 7.05 -12.66
C PHE A 241 9.05 8.58 -12.63
N LEU A 242 7.93 9.05 -12.10
CA LEU A 242 7.75 10.46 -11.78
C LEU A 242 8.80 10.91 -10.76
N THR A 243 9.44 12.04 -11.02
CA THR A 243 10.46 12.63 -10.14
C THR A 243 9.91 12.75 -8.71
N PRO A 244 10.53 12.12 -7.71
CA PRO A 244 9.92 12.00 -6.39
C PRO A 244 10.17 13.23 -5.52
N ASP A 245 9.28 13.44 -4.56
CA ASP A 245 9.61 14.14 -3.32
C ASP A 245 10.63 13.32 -2.53
N VAL A 246 11.54 13.98 -1.81
CA VAL A 246 12.44 13.33 -0.86
C VAL A 246 12.17 13.87 0.54
N VAL A 247 11.69 13.00 1.42
CA VAL A 247 11.46 13.30 2.84
C VAL A 247 12.72 12.94 3.62
N GLY A 248 13.40 13.94 4.15
CA GLY A 248 14.54 13.75 5.05
C GLY A 248 14.04 13.34 6.43
N VAL A 249 14.64 12.30 7.03
CA VAL A 249 14.41 11.92 8.43
C VAL A 249 15.71 12.09 9.19
N GLU A 250 15.79 13.14 10.02
CA GLU A 250 16.88 13.30 10.98
C GLU A 250 16.68 12.29 12.12
N LEU A 251 17.68 11.45 12.34
CA LEU A 251 17.81 10.68 13.57
C LEU A 251 18.84 11.35 14.49
N SER A 252 18.50 11.52 15.75
CA SER A 252 19.35 12.13 16.79
C SER A 252 19.50 11.22 18.01
N GLY A 253 20.58 11.39 18.77
CA GLY A 253 20.90 10.55 19.91
C GLY A 253 21.26 9.10 19.54
N ALA A 254 20.93 8.17 20.45
CA ALA A 254 21.13 6.73 20.30
C ALA A 254 20.00 5.97 21.00
N LEU A 255 19.78 4.71 20.64
CA LEU A 255 18.77 3.84 21.28
C LEU A 255 19.10 3.58 22.75
N ASN A 256 18.05 3.35 23.56
CA ASN A 256 18.19 2.96 24.96
C ASN A 256 18.56 1.48 25.12
N GLU A 257 19.11 1.13 26.28
CA GLU A 257 19.39 -0.26 26.68
C GLU A 257 18.14 -1.15 26.51
N GLY A 258 18.32 -2.31 25.85
CA GLY A 258 17.26 -3.28 25.61
C GLY A 258 16.27 -2.93 24.48
N VAL A 259 16.39 -1.77 23.84
CA VAL A 259 15.59 -1.40 22.65
C VAL A 259 16.23 -1.96 21.37
N THR A 260 15.43 -2.53 20.48
CA THR A 260 15.89 -3.20 19.26
C THR A 260 15.66 -2.39 17.99
N ALA A 261 16.35 -2.78 16.90
CA ALA A 261 16.08 -2.25 15.56
C ALA A 261 14.62 -2.50 15.11
N THR A 262 13.98 -3.56 15.61
CA THR A 262 12.56 -3.84 15.34
C THR A 262 11.65 -2.77 15.95
N ASP A 263 11.91 -2.35 17.19
CA ASP A 263 11.13 -1.32 17.89
C ASP A 263 11.26 0.04 17.19
N LEU A 264 12.47 0.35 16.71
CA LEU A 264 12.76 1.54 15.91
C LEU A 264 12.01 1.53 14.57
N VAL A 265 12.06 0.44 13.79
CA VAL A 265 11.35 0.40 12.50
C VAL A 265 9.82 0.41 12.67
N LEU A 266 9.25 -0.22 13.71
CA LEU A 266 7.81 -0.11 13.98
C LEU A 266 7.40 1.34 14.31
N THR A 267 8.23 2.06 15.08
CA THR A 267 8.03 3.48 15.40
C THR A 267 8.15 4.38 14.15
N ILE A 268 9.16 4.13 13.30
CA ILE A 268 9.32 4.81 12.01
C ILE A 268 8.15 4.50 11.07
N THR A 269 7.67 3.26 11.02
CA THR A 269 6.57 2.83 10.16
C THR A 269 5.27 3.54 10.49
N GLU A 270 4.96 3.67 11.79
CA GLU A 270 3.83 4.46 12.27
C GLU A 270 3.96 5.94 11.89
N MET A 271 5.12 6.57 12.18
CA MET A 271 5.37 7.98 11.86
C MET A 271 5.19 8.26 10.37
N LEU A 272 5.84 7.47 9.51
CA LEU A 272 5.86 7.68 8.06
C LEU A 272 4.51 7.35 7.40
N ARG A 273 3.68 6.47 7.99
CA ARG A 273 2.27 6.31 7.58
C ARG A 273 1.41 7.51 7.93
N ARG A 274 1.55 8.08 9.14
CA ARG A 274 0.86 9.31 9.53
C ARG A 274 1.25 10.47 8.60
N GLU A 275 2.51 10.52 8.17
CA GLU A 275 3.08 11.50 7.23
C GLU A 275 2.83 11.19 5.73
N LYS A 276 2.15 10.08 5.41
CA LYS A 276 1.68 9.72 4.05
C LYS A 276 2.77 9.80 2.97
N VAL A 277 3.92 9.18 3.20
CA VAL A 277 5.07 9.18 2.27
C VAL A 277 4.90 8.30 1.00
N VAL A 278 3.66 8.07 0.56
CA VAL A 278 3.35 7.19 -0.57
C VAL A 278 3.91 7.75 -1.88
N GLY A 279 4.69 6.93 -2.60
CA GLY A 279 5.34 7.32 -3.85
C GLY A 279 6.51 8.30 -3.68
N LYS A 280 6.95 8.56 -2.45
CA LYS A 280 8.09 9.43 -2.13
C LYS A 280 9.34 8.61 -1.83
N PHE A 281 10.51 9.23 -1.96
CA PHE A 281 11.72 8.72 -1.34
C PHE A 281 11.78 9.19 0.11
N VAL A 282 12.30 8.34 0.99
CA VAL A 282 12.71 8.71 2.36
C VAL A 282 14.23 8.59 2.43
N GLU A 283 14.90 9.57 3.04
CA GLU A 283 16.36 9.58 3.19
C GLU A 283 16.73 9.90 4.65
N PHE A 284 17.47 8.99 5.29
CA PHE A 284 17.84 9.11 6.71
C PHE A 284 19.19 9.82 6.87
N PHE A 285 19.26 10.78 7.80
CA PHE A 285 20.46 11.60 8.02
C PHE A 285 20.65 11.95 9.51
N GLY A 286 21.68 12.73 9.87
CA GLY A 286 21.96 13.16 11.24
C GLY A 286 22.78 12.17 12.09
N GLU A 287 23.16 12.61 13.30
CA GLU A 287 24.09 11.87 14.19
C GLU A 287 23.59 10.47 14.57
N GLY A 288 22.29 10.30 14.78
CA GLY A 288 21.69 9.02 15.13
C GLY A 288 21.79 8.01 13.98
N THR A 289 21.68 8.49 12.74
CA THR A 289 21.84 7.66 11.52
C THR A 289 23.28 7.12 11.40
N ALA A 290 24.27 7.94 11.73
CA ALA A 290 25.67 7.52 11.81
C ALA A 290 25.96 6.55 12.97
N SER A 291 25.13 6.53 14.03
CA SER A 291 25.28 5.59 15.14
C SER A 291 24.88 4.15 14.77
N LEU A 292 23.80 3.99 13.99
CA LEU A 292 23.19 2.71 13.63
C LEU A 292 24.14 1.78 12.84
N THR A 293 24.02 0.47 13.04
CA THR A 293 24.72 -0.52 12.21
C THR A 293 24.01 -0.70 10.87
N VAL A 294 24.72 -1.18 9.85
CA VAL A 294 24.14 -1.53 8.55
C VAL A 294 22.95 -2.48 8.68
N THR A 295 22.98 -3.41 9.63
CA THR A 295 21.87 -4.34 9.85
C THR A 295 20.64 -3.67 10.48
N ASP A 296 20.80 -2.62 11.28
CA ASP A 296 19.67 -1.82 11.78
C ASP A 296 19.08 -0.96 10.66
N ARG A 297 19.95 -0.34 9.85
CA ARG A 297 19.58 0.42 8.64
C ARG A 297 18.81 -0.46 7.65
N ALA A 298 19.27 -1.70 7.42
CA ALA A 298 18.61 -2.67 6.56
C ALA A 298 17.23 -3.09 7.11
N THR A 299 17.08 -3.30 8.43
CA THR A 299 15.77 -3.52 9.07
C THR A 299 14.80 -2.34 8.81
N ILE A 300 15.27 -1.09 8.89
CA ILE A 300 14.45 0.11 8.64
C ILE A 300 14.09 0.26 7.15
N ALA A 301 15.05 0.00 6.26
CA ALA A 301 14.86 0.11 4.80
C ALA A 301 13.99 -1.02 4.22
N ASN A 302 14.00 -2.20 4.85
CA ASN A 302 13.16 -3.35 4.47
C ASN A 302 11.66 -3.00 4.48
N MET A 303 11.21 -2.26 5.50
CA MET A 303 9.81 -1.90 5.71
C MET A 303 9.35 -0.65 4.93
N ALA A 304 10.12 -0.17 3.94
CA ALA A 304 9.70 0.96 3.10
C ALA A 304 8.32 0.76 2.42
N PRO A 305 7.95 -0.42 1.89
CA PRO A 305 6.60 -0.68 1.41
C PRO A 305 5.53 -0.59 2.52
N GLU A 306 5.89 -0.95 3.74
CA GLU A 306 5.03 -0.99 4.92
C GLU A 306 4.76 0.42 5.48
N TYR A 307 5.64 1.40 5.26
CA TYR A 307 5.30 2.83 5.37
C TYR A 307 4.84 3.51 4.06
N GLY A 308 5.02 2.83 2.92
CA GLY A 308 4.52 3.25 1.60
C GLY A 308 5.51 4.06 0.76
N ALA A 309 6.71 4.34 1.28
CA ALA A 309 7.77 4.98 0.50
C ALA A 309 8.22 4.05 -0.63
N THR A 310 8.69 4.61 -1.74
CA THR A 310 9.33 3.82 -2.80
C THR A 310 10.64 3.20 -2.31
N MET A 311 11.37 3.90 -1.43
CA MET A 311 12.56 3.39 -0.75
C MET A 311 12.88 4.19 0.52
N GLY A 312 13.66 3.59 1.44
CA GLY A 312 14.14 4.21 2.68
C GLY A 312 15.66 4.22 2.73
N PHE A 313 16.27 5.29 2.21
CA PHE A 313 17.69 5.35 1.85
C PHE A 313 18.61 5.77 3.01
N PHE A 314 19.74 5.08 3.16
CA PHE A 314 20.79 5.42 4.11
C PHE A 314 22.11 5.75 3.38
N PRO A 315 22.75 6.90 3.66
CA PRO A 315 24.06 7.26 3.10
C PRO A 315 25.17 6.25 3.42
N ILE A 316 26.25 6.31 2.61
CA ILE A 316 27.42 5.43 2.70
C ILE A 316 28.47 6.07 3.61
N ASP A 317 28.92 5.32 4.62
CA ASP A 317 29.87 5.79 5.62
C ASP A 317 30.83 4.68 6.09
N ASP A 318 31.54 4.91 7.19
CA ASP A 318 32.42 3.91 7.81
C ASP A 318 31.65 2.67 8.33
N LYS A 319 30.34 2.75 8.63
CA LYS A 319 29.54 1.56 9.00
C LYS A 319 29.31 0.67 7.78
N THR A 320 29.12 1.25 6.59
CA THR A 320 29.04 0.49 5.33
C THR A 320 30.36 -0.23 5.03
N VAL A 321 31.49 0.44 5.26
CA VAL A 321 32.84 -0.13 5.08
C VAL A 321 33.15 -1.24 6.09
N ASP A 322 32.80 -1.04 7.36
CA ASP A 322 32.89 -2.06 8.42
C ASP A 322 32.07 -3.31 8.09
N TYR A 323 30.83 -3.15 7.61
CA TYR A 323 29.98 -4.27 7.18
C TYR A 323 30.57 -5.03 5.99
N LEU A 324 31.08 -4.35 4.96
CA LEU A 324 31.76 -4.99 3.83
C LEU A 324 32.99 -5.80 4.27
N THR A 325 33.72 -5.28 5.26
CA THR A 325 34.88 -5.96 5.86
C THR A 325 34.46 -7.23 6.61
N LYS A 326 33.47 -7.12 7.51
CA LYS A 326 32.94 -8.22 8.33
C LYS A 326 32.28 -9.34 7.52
N THR A 327 31.66 -8.99 6.40
CA THR A 327 31.07 -9.94 5.44
C THR A 327 32.08 -10.46 4.40
N GLY A 328 33.37 -10.13 4.55
CA GLY A 328 34.45 -10.78 3.81
C GLY A 328 34.67 -10.31 2.38
N ARG A 329 34.30 -9.08 2.00
CA ARG A 329 34.85 -8.47 0.78
C ARG A 329 36.38 -8.32 0.89
N THR A 330 37.06 -8.22 -0.24
CA THR A 330 38.51 -8.00 -0.28
C THR A 330 38.88 -6.56 0.02
N GLU A 331 40.09 -6.34 0.55
CA GLU A 331 40.63 -5.00 0.82
C GLU A 331 40.63 -4.12 -0.44
N ALA A 332 40.86 -4.72 -1.62
CA ALA A 332 40.83 -4.03 -2.91
C ALA A 332 39.42 -3.56 -3.31
N GLU A 333 38.39 -4.39 -3.13
CA GLU A 333 36.99 -3.99 -3.33
C GLU A 333 36.59 -2.87 -2.36
N ILE A 334 36.92 -3.02 -1.07
CA ILE A 334 36.55 -2.08 -0.01
C ILE A 334 37.21 -0.72 -0.21
N ALA A 335 38.52 -0.69 -0.53
CA ALA A 335 39.23 0.56 -0.76
C ALA A 335 38.82 1.21 -2.10
N THR A 336 38.45 0.43 -3.13
CA THR A 336 37.89 0.96 -4.38
C THR A 336 36.51 1.58 -4.15
N PHE A 337 35.66 0.92 -3.35
CA PHE A 337 34.35 1.43 -2.92
C PHE A 337 34.49 2.78 -2.21
N LYS A 338 35.35 2.88 -1.20
CA LYS A 338 35.59 4.15 -0.47
C LYS A 338 36.14 5.24 -1.40
N ALA A 339 37.14 4.94 -2.22
CA ALA A 339 37.72 5.90 -3.17
C ALA A 339 36.70 6.45 -4.19
N TYR A 340 35.81 5.60 -4.70
CA TYR A 340 34.77 6.01 -5.66
C TYR A 340 33.74 6.96 -5.04
N TYR A 341 33.15 6.61 -3.89
CA TYR A 341 32.12 7.45 -3.26
C TYR A 341 32.70 8.76 -2.70
N GLN A 342 33.96 8.76 -2.27
CA GLN A 342 34.70 9.99 -1.97
C GLN A 342 34.91 10.85 -3.22
N ALA A 343 35.32 10.27 -4.36
CA ALA A 343 35.49 11.01 -5.62
C ALA A 343 34.19 11.58 -6.22
N GLN A 344 33.03 11.08 -5.79
CA GLN A 344 31.71 11.60 -6.17
C GLN A 344 31.12 12.63 -5.18
N ASN A 345 31.77 12.92 -4.04
CA ASN A 345 31.17 13.65 -2.91
C ASN A 345 29.84 13.01 -2.45
N MET A 346 29.85 11.70 -2.24
CA MET A 346 28.72 10.86 -1.77
C MET A 346 29.16 9.89 -0.66
N TYR A 347 30.07 10.33 0.21
CA TYR A 347 30.54 9.59 1.38
C TYR A 347 30.25 10.40 2.65
N ASP A 348 30.05 9.69 3.77
CA ASP A 348 29.55 10.17 5.06
C ASP A 348 28.05 10.53 5.09
N VAL A 349 27.48 10.58 6.30
CA VAL A 349 26.05 10.88 6.57
C VAL A 349 25.87 12.41 6.67
N PRO A 350 24.98 13.05 5.89
CA PRO A 350 24.73 14.49 5.98
C PRO A 350 24.14 14.93 7.32
N MET A 351 24.35 16.21 7.63
CA MET A 351 23.80 16.88 8.81
C MET A 351 22.70 17.88 8.44
N MET A 352 22.01 18.41 9.45
CA MET A 352 20.92 19.36 9.29
C MET A 352 21.38 20.61 8.52
N GLY A 353 20.82 20.80 7.32
CA GLY A 353 21.12 21.94 6.45
C GLY A 353 22.12 21.67 5.33
N ASP A 354 22.76 20.49 5.27
CA ASP A 354 23.66 20.11 4.16
C ASP A 354 22.91 19.81 2.85
N ILE A 355 21.68 19.29 2.97
CA ILE A 355 20.83 18.81 1.90
C ILE A 355 19.48 19.54 1.92
N ASP A 356 18.95 19.87 0.75
CA ASP A 356 17.62 20.50 0.61
C ASP A 356 16.52 19.45 0.42
N TYR A 357 15.96 18.92 1.51
CA TYR A 357 14.84 17.95 1.47
C TYR A 357 13.47 18.63 1.24
N THR A 358 12.53 17.93 0.59
CA THR A 358 11.13 18.41 0.39
C THR A 358 10.41 18.69 1.71
N LYS A 359 10.61 17.81 2.68
CA LYS A 359 10.19 17.97 4.07
C LYS A 359 11.24 17.29 4.95
N VAL A 360 11.48 17.85 6.12
CA VAL A 360 12.29 17.21 7.17
C VAL A 360 11.35 16.75 8.30
N LEU A 361 11.60 15.53 8.78
CA LEU A 361 11.06 14.96 10.01
C LEU A 361 12.23 14.75 10.98
N GLN A 362 11.98 14.84 12.29
CA GLN A 362 13.00 14.66 13.32
C GLN A 362 12.57 13.57 14.30
N MET A 363 13.51 12.70 14.69
CA MET A 363 13.28 11.63 15.66
C MET A 363 14.48 11.52 16.61
N ASN A 364 14.20 11.44 17.91
CA ASN A 364 15.17 11.19 18.96
C ASN A 364 15.16 9.69 19.30
N LEU A 365 16.28 9.00 19.08
CA LEU A 365 16.39 7.56 19.32
C LEU A 365 16.22 7.16 20.80
N LYS A 366 16.30 8.11 21.74
CA LYS A 366 16.02 7.90 23.17
C LYS A 366 14.54 7.86 23.53
N GLU A 367 13.63 8.19 22.60
CA GLU A 367 12.17 8.14 22.80
C GLU A 367 11.55 6.83 22.31
N ILE A 368 12.36 5.95 21.71
CA ILE A 368 11.94 4.62 21.27
C ILE A 368 11.77 3.70 22.47
N VAL A 369 10.68 2.93 22.49
CA VAL A 369 10.32 1.98 23.54
C VAL A 369 10.03 0.60 22.94
N PRO A 370 10.26 -0.51 23.67
CA PRO A 370 9.89 -1.85 23.22
C PRO A 370 8.42 -1.90 22.76
N SER A 371 8.17 -2.44 21.57
CA SER A 371 6.88 -2.36 20.88
C SER A 371 6.58 -3.64 20.11
N ILE A 372 5.30 -3.89 19.87
CA ILE A 372 4.79 -4.82 18.86
C ILE A 372 3.93 -4.05 17.85
N ALA A 373 3.51 -4.68 16.75
CA ALA A 373 2.50 -4.11 15.87
C ALA A 373 1.49 -5.14 15.36
N GLY A 374 0.21 -4.78 15.37
CA GLY A 374 -0.90 -5.65 14.99
C GLY A 374 -2.22 -5.25 15.67
N PRO A 375 -3.27 -6.07 15.56
CA PRO A 375 -3.30 -7.44 15.05
C PRO A 375 -3.46 -7.57 13.53
N LYS A 376 -3.66 -6.46 12.80
CA LYS A 376 -4.09 -6.48 11.39
C LYS A 376 -3.20 -5.68 10.42
N ARG A 377 -2.42 -4.69 10.87
CA ARG A 377 -1.57 -3.87 9.98
C ARG A 377 -0.18 -3.59 10.59
N PRO A 378 0.89 -3.38 9.79
CA PRO A 378 2.24 -3.16 10.31
C PRO A 378 2.44 -1.84 11.05
N GLN A 379 1.61 -0.84 10.74
CA GLN A 379 1.60 0.47 11.40
C GLN A 379 0.71 0.54 12.65
N ASP A 380 0.01 -0.54 13.02
CA ASP A 380 -0.78 -0.63 14.25
C ASP A 380 0.16 -0.88 15.44
N ARG A 381 1.08 0.06 15.71
CA ARG A 381 2.08 -0.06 16.76
C ARG A 381 1.43 0.02 18.15
N ILE A 382 1.85 -0.88 19.03
CA ILE A 382 1.44 -0.96 20.44
C ILE A 382 2.72 -0.99 21.29
N ALA A 383 2.86 -0.10 22.26
CA ALA A 383 3.97 -0.14 23.20
C ALA A 383 3.84 -1.40 24.09
N LEU A 384 4.94 -2.05 24.45
CA LEU A 384 4.89 -3.36 25.13
C LEU A 384 4.06 -3.39 26.43
N PRO A 385 4.06 -2.36 27.31
CA PRO A 385 3.20 -2.32 28.49
C PRO A 385 1.69 -2.21 28.18
N GLU A 386 1.33 -1.79 26.96
CA GLU A 386 -0.05 -1.59 26.52
C GLU A 386 -0.64 -2.83 25.84
N ALA A 387 0.16 -3.87 25.57
CA ALA A 387 -0.19 -5.03 24.75
C ALA A 387 -1.49 -5.74 25.19
N GLN A 388 -1.62 -6.01 26.49
CA GLN A 388 -2.83 -6.62 27.07
C GLN A 388 -4.07 -5.75 26.84
N ASN A 389 -4.04 -4.51 27.33
CA ASN A 389 -5.18 -3.59 27.26
C ASN A 389 -5.58 -3.28 25.79
N ALA A 390 -4.61 -3.19 24.89
CA ALA A 390 -4.87 -3.04 23.45
C ALA A 390 -5.56 -4.29 22.88
N PHE A 391 -5.08 -5.50 23.19
CA PHE A 391 -5.71 -6.74 22.72
C PHE A 391 -7.13 -6.90 23.27
N ASP A 392 -7.35 -6.72 24.57
CA ASP A 392 -8.67 -6.91 25.21
C ASP A 392 -9.69 -5.85 24.73
N THR A 393 -9.22 -4.63 24.45
CA THR A 393 -10.02 -3.59 23.78
C THR A 393 -10.38 -4.01 22.36
N LEU A 394 -9.44 -4.52 21.57
CA LEU A 394 -9.68 -4.96 20.19
C LEU A 394 -10.58 -6.19 20.10
N LEU A 395 -10.49 -7.10 21.08
CA LEU A 395 -11.33 -8.29 21.18
C LEU A 395 -12.82 -7.92 21.30
N THR A 396 -13.13 -6.90 22.11
CA THR A 396 -14.50 -6.44 22.39
C THR A 396 -14.99 -5.32 21.46
N ASN A 397 -14.09 -4.64 20.75
CA ASN A 397 -14.42 -3.59 19.79
C ASN A 397 -15.24 -4.13 18.60
N THR A 398 -16.36 -3.46 18.31
CA THR A 398 -17.37 -3.81 17.30
C THR A 398 -17.14 -3.17 15.92
N SER A 399 -16.16 -2.27 15.80
CA SER A 399 -15.73 -1.70 14.51
C SER A 399 -14.94 -2.70 13.66
N SER A 400 -14.71 -2.36 12.38
CA SER A 400 -13.93 -3.18 11.42
C SER A 400 -12.54 -3.58 11.92
N ASP A 401 -11.94 -2.76 12.77
CA ASP A 401 -10.59 -2.97 13.28
C ASP A 401 -10.58 -3.95 14.48
N GLY A 402 -11.69 -4.10 15.19
CA GLY A 402 -11.86 -5.05 16.29
C GLY A 402 -12.26 -6.47 15.86
N PHE A 403 -12.67 -7.29 16.83
CA PHE A 403 -13.09 -8.69 16.64
C PHE A 403 -14.54 -8.99 17.07
N ASN A 404 -15.27 -8.01 17.61
CA ASN A 404 -16.70 -8.09 17.92
C ASN A 404 -17.08 -9.32 18.79
N LYS A 405 -16.32 -9.61 19.85
CA LYS A 405 -16.70 -10.57 20.89
C LYS A 405 -17.39 -9.86 22.06
N SER A 406 -18.40 -10.49 22.65
CA SER A 406 -18.97 -10.02 23.91
C SER A 406 -17.98 -10.20 25.07
N VAL A 407 -18.20 -9.47 26.17
CA VAL A 407 -17.37 -9.55 27.38
C VAL A 407 -17.42 -10.95 28.01
N ASP A 408 -18.56 -11.65 27.88
CA ASP A 408 -18.70 -13.03 28.37
C ASP A 408 -17.88 -13.99 27.50
N GLU A 409 -18.03 -13.93 26.16
CA GLU A 409 -17.26 -14.73 25.20
C GLU A 409 -15.74 -14.53 25.34
N ALA A 410 -15.30 -13.28 25.58
CA ALA A 410 -13.89 -12.91 25.73
C ALA A 410 -13.13 -13.78 26.76
N SER A 411 -13.83 -14.33 27.75
CA SER A 411 -13.28 -15.17 28.82
C SER A 411 -13.32 -16.69 28.55
N VAL A 412 -14.01 -17.14 27.49
CA VAL A 412 -14.28 -18.56 27.26
C VAL A 412 -13.04 -19.31 26.76
N ARG A 413 -12.87 -20.55 27.21
CA ARG A 413 -11.83 -21.48 26.76
C ARG A 413 -12.42 -22.83 26.40
N TYR A 414 -11.89 -23.45 25.35
CA TYR A 414 -12.40 -24.65 24.70
C TYR A 414 -11.33 -25.75 24.72
N THR A 415 -11.66 -26.98 25.13
CA THR A 415 -10.70 -28.09 25.15
C THR A 415 -10.29 -28.50 23.74
N ILE A 416 -8.98 -28.55 23.47
CA ILE A 416 -8.43 -29.05 22.20
C ILE A 416 -8.61 -30.57 22.17
N ALA A 417 -9.33 -31.07 21.16
CA ALA A 417 -9.75 -32.47 21.09
C ALA A 417 -8.56 -33.45 21.19
N GLY A 418 -8.66 -34.43 22.10
CA GLY A 418 -7.60 -35.41 22.36
C GLY A 418 -6.52 -34.95 23.34
N THR A 419 -6.65 -33.78 23.96
CA THR A 419 -5.69 -33.24 24.94
C THR A 419 -6.37 -32.69 26.20
N ASP A 420 -5.62 -32.54 27.28
CA ASP A 420 -6.04 -31.78 28.48
C ASP A 420 -5.84 -30.25 28.35
N THR A 421 -5.43 -29.77 27.16
CA THR A 421 -5.15 -28.35 26.91
C THR A 421 -6.42 -27.62 26.47
N THR A 422 -6.59 -26.38 26.91
CA THR A 422 -7.67 -25.49 26.43
C THR A 422 -7.12 -24.35 25.60
N LEU A 423 -7.87 -23.93 24.59
CA LEU A 423 -7.61 -22.76 23.75
C LEU A 423 -8.66 -21.67 24.03
N GLY A 424 -8.23 -20.43 24.17
CA GLY A 424 -9.09 -19.24 24.36
C GLY A 424 -8.68 -18.07 23.46
N HIS A 425 -9.40 -16.95 23.60
CA HIS A 425 -9.08 -15.73 22.88
C HIS A 425 -7.73 -15.14 23.32
N GLY A 426 -6.89 -14.78 22.35
CA GLY A 426 -5.56 -14.23 22.58
C GLY A 426 -4.46 -15.26 22.79
N ASP A 427 -4.77 -16.56 22.88
CA ASP A 427 -3.75 -17.62 22.94
C ASP A 427 -2.90 -17.63 21.67
N VAL A 428 -1.59 -17.75 21.82
CA VAL A 428 -0.61 -17.80 20.72
C VAL A 428 -0.52 -19.23 20.21
N VAL A 429 -1.04 -19.51 19.02
CA VAL A 429 -0.95 -20.85 18.39
C VAL A 429 0.23 -20.97 17.43
N LEU A 430 0.91 -19.87 17.10
CA LEU A 430 2.06 -19.85 16.19
C LEU A 430 3.08 -18.79 16.61
N ALA A 431 4.36 -19.17 16.66
CA ALA A 431 5.47 -18.28 16.97
C ALA A 431 6.63 -18.49 16.00
N ALA A 432 7.01 -17.47 15.22
CA ALA A 432 7.97 -17.61 14.13
C ALA A 432 9.10 -16.58 14.17
N ILE A 433 10.33 -17.06 14.36
CA ILE A 433 11.54 -16.29 14.04
C ILE A 433 11.78 -16.46 12.54
N THR A 434 11.56 -15.42 11.76
CA THR A 434 11.42 -15.50 10.29
C THR A 434 11.76 -14.14 9.65
N SER A 435 11.71 -14.08 8.31
CA SER A 435 11.98 -12.90 7.48
C SER A 435 13.42 -12.38 7.49
N CYS A 436 13.86 -11.92 6.31
CA CYS A 436 15.08 -11.13 6.15
C CYS A 436 15.07 -9.83 6.98
N THR A 437 13.90 -9.29 7.33
CA THR A 437 13.72 -8.05 8.12
C THR A 437 14.51 -8.06 9.43
N ASN A 438 14.53 -9.21 10.12
CA ASN A 438 15.15 -9.36 11.43
C ASN A 438 16.21 -10.47 11.49
N THR A 439 16.09 -11.55 10.70
CA THR A 439 17.10 -12.64 10.71
C THR A 439 18.45 -12.24 10.07
N SER A 440 18.49 -11.11 9.37
CA SER A 440 19.72 -10.47 8.88
C SER A 440 20.45 -9.61 9.91
N ASN A 441 19.88 -9.40 11.09
CA ASN A 441 20.44 -8.56 12.14
C ASN A 441 20.93 -9.43 13.31
N PRO A 442 22.25 -9.67 13.45
CA PRO A 442 22.77 -10.57 14.48
C PRO A 442 22.44 -10.16 15.90
N SER A 443 22.34 -8.86 16.19
CA SER A 443 22.07 -8.35 17.54
C SER A 443 20.75 -8.90 18.09
N VAL A 444 19.67 -8.88 17.29
CA VAL A 444 18.36 -9.41 17.70
C VAL A 444 18.29 -10.94 17.67
N MET A 445 19.02 -11.60 16.76
CA MET A 445 19.08 -13.06 16.70
C MET A 445 19.85 -13.66 17.88
N LEU A 446 20.99 -13.07 18.24
CA LEU A 446 21.75 -13.42 19.44
C LEU A 446 20.95 -13.08 20.71
N ALA A 447 20.23 -11.96 20.73
CA ALA A 447 19.32 -11.63 21.83
C ALA A 447 18.22 -12.69 22.04
N ALA A 448 17.62 -13.21 20.97
CA ALA A 448 16.65 -14.29 21.05
C ALA A 448 17.27 -15.58 21.62
N GLY A 449 18.48 -15.95 21.17
CA GLY A 449 19.22 -17.09 21.70
C GLY A 449 19.62 -16.94 23.17
N LEU A 450 20.05 -15.74 23.59
CA LEU A 450 20.38 -15.42 24.98
C LEU A 450 19.14 -15.43 25.89
N LEU A 451 17.98 -14.95 25.41
CA LEU A 451 16.71 -15.02 26.13
C LEU A 451 16.25 -16.47 26.28
N ALA A 452 16.32 -17.26 25.20
CA ALA A 452 16.02 -18.70 25.22
C ALA A 452 16.92 -19.44 26.24
N LYS A 453 18.22 -19.13 26.26
CA LYS A 453 19.16 -19.63 27.26
C LYS A 453 18.70 -19.32 28.70
N LYS A 454 18.47 -18.05 29.02
CA LYS A 454 18.05 -17.64 30.39
C LYS A 454 16.70 -18.22 30.78
N ALA A 455 15.79 -18.45 29.83
CA ALA A 455 14.51 -19.09 30.06
C ALA A 455 14.68 -20.58 30.40
N VAL A 456 15.41 -21.33 29.57
CA VAL A 456 15.68 -22.77 29.76
C VAL A 456 16.49 -23.03 31.05
N GLU A 457 17.47 -22.18 31.37
CA GLU A 457 18.25 -22.28 32.61
C GLU A 457 17.43 -21.99 33.88
N LYS A 458 16.30 -21.28 33.76
CA LYS A 458 15.28 -21.15 34.82
C LYS A 458 14.22 -22.25 34.78
N GLY A 459 14.23 -23.13 33.78
CA GLY A 459 13.30 -24.25 33.61
C GLY A 459 11.99 -23.91 32.92
N LEU A 460 11.92 -22.80 32.18
CA LEU A 460 10.74 -22.44 31.37
C LEU A 460 10.67 -23.29 30.10
N GLN A 461 9.45 -23.51 29.60
CA GLN A 461 9.15 -24.24 28.37
C GLN A 461 8.03 -23.52 27.60
N VAL A 462 7.99 -23.69 26.28
CA VAL A 462 6.88 -23.23 25.44
C VAL A 462 5.71 -24.23 25.53
N PRO A 463 4.44 -23.80 25.66
CA PRO A 463 3.29 -24.70 25.64
C PRO A 463 3.22 -25.57 24.37
N ALA A 464 2.91 -26.86 24.52
CA ALA A 464 3.07 -27.84 23.44
C ALA A 464 2.10 -27.68 22.24
N HIS A 465 1.09 -26.81 22.34
CA HIS A 465 0.16 -26.51 21.25
C HIS A 465 0.67 -25.41 20.30
N ILE A 466 1.78 -24.74 20.63
CA ILE A 466 2.28 -23.58 19.86
C ILE A 466 3.20 -24.07 18.74
N LYS A 467 2.87 -23.69 17.50
CA LYS A 467 3.72 -23.92 16.33
C LYS A 467 4.93 -22.99 16.33
N THR A 468 6.00 -23.38 17.02
CA THR A 468 7.30 -22.69 17.05
C THR A 468 8.14 -22.98 15.80
N SER A 469 8.88 -21.99 15.31
CA SER A 469 9.74 -22.15 14.12
C SER A 469 10.85 -21.10 14.03
N LEU A 470 12.03 -21.52 13.57
CA LEU A 470 13.14 -20.64 13.19
C LEU A 470 13.46 -20.83 11.70
N ALA A 471 13.32 -19.77 10.89
CA ALA A 471 13.61 -19.78 9.47
C ALA A 471 14.59 -18.65 9.12
N PRO A 472 15.91 -18.89 9.20
CA PRO A 472 16.91 -17.85 9.00
C PRO A 472 17.06 -17.46 7.52
N GLY A 473 17.31 -16.17 7.26
CA GLY A 473 17.53 -15.68 5.90
C GLY A 473 18.91 -15.96 5.30
N SER A 474 19.85 -16.58 6.03
CA SER A 474 21.02 -17.26 5.44
C SER A 474 21.57 -18.36 6.34
N ARG A 475 22.40 -19.25 5.78
CA ARG A 475 23.12 -20.28 6.54
C ARG A 475 24.06 -19.71 7.61
N VAL A 476 24.61 -18.51 7.41
CA VAL A 476 25.52 -17.85 8.35
C VAL A 476 24.86 -17.63 9.72
N VAL A 477 23.54 -17.43 9.74
CA VAL A 477 22.75 -17.28 10.98
C VAL A 477 22.72 -18.57 11.79
N ALA A 478 22.52 -19.72 11.15
CA ALA A 478 22.61 -21.01 11.83
C ALA A 478 24.04 -21.25 12.33
N ASP A 479 25.05 -20.94 11.51
CA ASP A 479 26.46 -21.10 11.88
C ASP A 479 26.82 -20.31 13.14
N TYR A 480 26.41 -19.03 13.27
CA TYR A 480 26.74 -18.25 14.47
C TYR A 480 25.90 -18.63 15.69
N LEU A 481 24.64 -19.07 15.53
CA LEU A 481 23.83 -19.58 16.64
C LEU A 481 24.37 -20.93 17.17
N GLU A 482 24.92 -21.78 16.30
CA GLU A 482 25.60 -23.02 16.70
C GLU A 482 26.96 -22.71 17.35
N LYS A 483 27.83 -21.92 16.70
CA LYS A 483 29.17 -21.56 17.21
C LYS A 483 29.15 -20.81 18.55
N SER A 484 28.14 -19.97 18.80
CA SER A 484 27.93 -19.29 20.09
C SER A 484 27.30 -20.19 21.16
N GLY A 485 26.88 -21.41 20.82
CA GLY A 485 26.21 -22.32 21.73
C GLY A 485 24.79 -21.90 22.10
N LEU A 486 24.11 -21.11 21.27
CA LEU A 486 22.75 -20.61 21.52
C LEU A 486 21.65 -21.44 20.83
N GLN A 487 21.94 -22.08 19.70
CA GLN A 487 20.93 -22.83 18.92
C GLN A 487 20.25 -23.94 19.76
N HIS A 488 20.99 -24.68 20.59
CA HIS A 488 20.41 -25.77 21.37
C HIS A 488 19.41 -25.30 22.46
N TYR A 489 19.49 -24.04 22.91
CA TYR A 489 18.48 -23.46 23.80
C TYR A 489 17.23 -23.00 23.03
N LEU A 490 17.39 -22.54 21.77
CA LEU A 490 16.27 -22.29 20.86
C LEU A 490 15.58 -23.61 20.49
N ASP A 491 16.34 -24.66 20.21
CA ASP A 491 15.84 -26.03 19.95
C ASP A 491 15.03 -26.58 21.13
N ALA A 492 15.49 -26.34 22.36
CA ALA A 492 14.79 -26.75 23.60
C ALA A 492 13.45 -26.01 23.82
N LEU A 493 13.23 -24.88 23.14
CA LEU A 493 11.96 -24.15 23.07
C LEU A 493 11.20 -24.39 21.75
N GLY A 494 11.63 -25.35 20.94
CA GLY A 494 11.02 -25.71 19.64
C GLY A 494 11.33 -24.75 18.48
N PHE A 495 12.18 -23.74 18.69
CA PHE A 495 12.69 -22.84 17.65
C PHE A 495 13.84 -23.49 16.85
N ASN A 496 13.62 -24.73 16.43
CA ASN A 496 14.53 -25.46 15.54
C ASN A 496 14.54 -24.82 14.15
N VAL A 497 15.67 -24.93 13.45
CA VAL A 497 15.75 -24.49 12.05
C VAL A 497 14.79 -25.32 11.19
N VAL A 498 13.81 -24.67 10.56
CA VAL A 498 12.79 -25.31 9.72
C VAL A 498 13.04 -25.15 8.22
N ALA A 499 13.73 -24.08 7.80
CA ALA A 499 14.09 -23.78 6.41
C ALA A 499 15.06 -22.59 6.34
N PHE A 500 15.71 -22.38 5.19
CA PHE A 500 16.36 -21.12 4.83
C PHE A 500 15.56 -20.43 3.72
N GLY A 501 14.46 -19.76 4.08
CA GLY A 501 13.51 -19.17 3.13
C GLY A 501 12.33 -18.44 3.79
N CYS A 502 11.50 -17.77 2.98
CA CYS A 502 10.52 -16.78 3.44
C CYS A 502 9.42 -17.32 4.35
N THR A 503 9.08 -18.62 4.25
CA THR A 503 8.23 -19.36 5.21
C THR A 503 7.02 -18.56 5.73
N THR A 504 6.85 -18.44 7.04
CA THR A 504 5.72 -17.77 7.70
C THR A 504 5.55 -16.31 7.24
N CYS A 505 6.64 -15.59 6.92
CA CYS A 505 6.57 -14.19 6.48
C CYS A 505 5.85 -14.02 5.12
N ILE A 506 5.83 -15.06 4.26
CA ILE A 506 5.09 -15.03 2.99
C ILE A 506 3.70 -15.70 3.08
N GLY A 507 3.35 -16.28 4.22
CA GLY A 507 2.16 -17.14 4.41
C GLY A 507 2.42 -18.63 4.21
N ASN A 508 3.66 -19.02 3.91
CA ASN A 508 4.09 -20.44 3.85
C ASN A 508 4.33 -21.02 5.25
N ALA A 509 3.48 -20.64 6.22
CA ALA A 509 3.53 -21.11 7.60
C ALA A 509 3.25 -22.61 7.74
N GLY A 510 2.72 -23.28 6.70
CA GLY A 510 2.17 -24.63 6.78
C GLY A 510 0.96 -24.70 7.72
N ASP A 511 0.22 -25.81 7.70
CA ASP A 511 -1.00 -25.92 8.49
C ASP A 511 -0.74 -26.10 10.00
N LEU A 512 -1.73 -25.76 10.83
CA LEU A 512 -1.77 -26.13 12.25
C LEU A 512 -2.15 -27.62 12.41
N ALA A 513 -2.15 -28.12 13.65
CA ALA A 513 -2.72 -29.44 13.93
C ALA A 513 -4.25 -29.42 13.66
N PRO A 514 -4.84 -30.47 13.06
CA PRO A 514 -6.28 -30.50 12.73
C PRO A 514 -7.19 -30.18 13.92
N GLU A 515 -6.89 -30.74 15.09
CA GLU A 515 -7.61 -30.50 16.35
C GLU A 515 -7.56 -29.04 16.82
N ILE A 516 -6.49 -28.29 16.50
CA ILE A 516 -6.38 -26.85 16.78
C ILE A 516 -7.20 -26.06 15.76
N ASN A 517 -7.12 -26.40 14.47
CA ASN A 517 -7.95 -25.80 13.42
C ASN A 517 -9.45 -25.98 13.69
N ASP A 518 -9.87 -27.19 14.03
CA ASP A 518 -11.25 -27.50 14.37
C ASP A 518 -11.69 -26.75 15.64
N THR A 519 -10.83 -26.64 16.65
CA THR A 519 -11.13 -25.86 17.87
C THR A 519 -11.31 -24.37 17.54
N ILE A 520 -10.45 -23.80 16.69
CA ILE A 520 -10.54 -22.40 16.23
C ILE A 520 -11.81 -22.16 15.42
N LEU A 521 -12.08 -22.99 14.40
CA LEU A 521 -13.15 -22.76 13.43
C LEU A 521 -14.54 -23.03 14.02
N ASN A 522 -14.72 -24.09 14.80
CA ASN A 522 -16.04 -24.44 15.35
C ASN A 522 -16.51 -23.51 16.48
N ASN A 523 -15.59 -22.78 17.11
CA ASN A 523 -15.88 -21.87 18.24
C ASN A 523 -15.54 -20.40 17.93
N ASP A 524 -15.17 -20.09 16.68
CA ASP A 524 -14.71 -18.78 16.21
C ASP A 524 -13.65 -18.11 17.13
N VAL A 525 -12.60 -18.88 17.48
CA VAL A 525 -11.56 -18.42 18.41
C VAL A 525 -10.64 -17.41 17.74
N ILE A 526 -10.58 -16.20 18.28
CA ILE A 526 -9.53 -15.20 17.99
C ILE A 526 -8.18 -15.67 18.55
N ALA A 527 -7.59 -16.69 17.91
CA ALA A 527 -6.23 -17.16 18.17
C ALA A 527 -5.19 -16.20 17.55
N ALA A 528 -3.98 -16.19 18.11
CA ALA A 528 -2.91 -15.28 17.75
C ALA A 528 -1.68 -15.97 17.12
N ALA A 529 -0.99 -15.24 16.25
CA ALA A 529 0.38 -15.53 15.81
C ALA A 529 1.32 -14.37 16.17
N VAL A 530 2.55 -14.69 16.54
CA VAL A 530 3.62 -13.71 16.78
C VAL A 530 4.81 -14.03 15.88
N LEU A 531 5.29 -13.05 15.11
CA LEU A 531 6.38 -13.26 14.16
C LEU A 531 7.31 -12.05 14.04
N SER A 532 8.56 -12.31 13.66
CA SER A 532 9.55 -11.27 13.32
C SER A 532 9.54 -10.90 11.83
N GLY A 533 8.35 -10.98 11.22
CA GLY A 533 8.10 -10.51 9.85
C GLY A 533 7.93 -9.00 9.74
N ASN A 534 7.45 -8.58 8.57
CA ASN A 534 7.10 -7.18 8.25
C ASN A 534 5.62 -6.99 7.89
N ARG A 535 4.86 -8.07 7.67
CA ARG A 535 3.42 -8.04 7.35
C ARG A 535 2.63 -8.98 8.24
N ASN A 536 1.44 -8.52 8.65
CA ASN A 536 0.55 -9.16 9.63
C ASN A 536 -0.94 -9.02 9.23
N PHE A 537 -1.23 -8.84 7.94
CA PHE A 537 -2.61 -8.75 7.44
C PHE A 537 -3.42 -10.03 7.72
N GLU A 538 -4.73 -9.91 7.90
CA GLU A 538 -5.62 -11.05 8.11
C GLU A 538 -5.52 -12.06 6.95
N ALA A 539 -5.53 -13.36 7.27
CA ALA A 539 -5.30 -14.48 6.36
C ALA A 539 -3.95 -14.49 5.59
N ARG A 540 -3.02 -13.55 5.87
CA ARG A 540 -1.67 -13.55 5.26
C ARG A 540 -0.73 -14.58 5.89
N ILE A 541 -0.78 -14.76 7.20
CA ILE A 541 0.13 -15.64 7.94
C ILE A 541 -0.36 -17.09 7.93
N HIS A 542 -1.62 -17.28 8.30
CA HIS A 542 -2.32 -18.55 8.28
C HIS A 542 -3.82 -18.27 8.07
N PRO A 543 -4.56 -19.06 7.26
CA PRO A 543 -5.96 -18.76 6.93
C PRO A 543 -6.90 -18.71 8.15
N ASN A 544 -6.58 -19.46 9.22
CA ASN A 544 -7.41 -19.57 10.41
C ASN A 544 -6.97 -18.64 11.57
N ILE A 545 -5.89 -17.86 11.42
CA ILE A 545 -5.38 -16.97 12.48
C ILE A 545 -5.75 -15.51 12.17
N LYS A 546 -6.72 -14.97 12.91
CA LYS A 546 -7.23 -13.61 12.72
C LYS A 546 -6.35 -12.52 13.35
N ALA A 547 -5.60 -12.83 14.42
CA ALA A 547 -4.76 -11.87 15.12
C ALA A 547 -3.26 -12.15 14.88
N ASN A 548 -2.53 -11.19 14.31
CA ASN A 548 -1.14 -11.39 13.89
C ASN A 548 -0.26 -10.22 14.36
N PHE A 549 0.83 -10.52 15.08
CA PHE A 549 1.68 -9.52 15.71
C PHE A 549 3.12 -9.57 15.20
N LEU A 550 3.61 -8.41 14.77
CA LEU A 550 5.02 -8.17 14.47
C LEU A 550 5.76 -7.86 15.77
N ALA A 551 6.87 -8.56 16.02
CA ALA A 551 7.68 -8.41 17.22
C ALA A 551 9.16 -8.70 16.94
N SER A 552 10.08 -8.18 17.76
CA SER A 552 11.50 -8.54 17.66
C SER A 552 11.71 -10.03 17.96
N PRO A 553 12.72 -10.71 17.37
CA PRO A 553 13.02 -12.12 17.68
C PRO A 553 13.02 -12.51 19.18
N PRO A 554 13.59 -11.74 20.13
CA PRO A 554 13.46 -12.07 21.56
C PRO A 554 12.02 -11.92 22.09
N LEU A 555 11.22 -10.98 21.59
CA LEU A 555 9.79 -10.89 21.94
C LEU A 555 8.98 -12.06 21.35
N VAL A 556 9.31 -12.57 20.16
CA VAL A 556 8.68 -13.80 19.63
C VAL A 556 8.88 -14.98 20.59
N VAL A 557 10.09 -15.13 21.14
CA VAL A 557 10.37 -16.17 22.17
C VAL A 557 9.62 -15.86 23.47
N ALA A 558 9.57 -14.60 23.93
CA ALA A 558 8.87 -14.23 25.15
C ALA A 558 7.35 -14.49 25.08
N PHE A 559 6.68 -14.12 23.97
CA PHE A 559 5.26 -14.40 23.77
C PHE A 559 4.98 -15.90 23.56
N ALA A 560 5.91 -16.66 22.96
CA ALA A 560 5.79 -18.12 22.92
C ALA A 560 5.88 -18.76 24.32
N LEU A 561 6.76 -18.26 25.19
CA LEU A 561 6.88 -18.73 26.57
C LEU A 561 5.65 -18.35 27.43
N ALA A 562 5.04 -17.19 27.19
CA ALA A 562 3.81 -16.75 27.86
C ALA A 562 2.54 -17.42 27.32
N GLY A 563 2.56 -17.86 26.06
CA GLY A 563 1.47 -18.55 25.37
C GLY A 563 0.22 -17.73 25.05
N ARG A 564 0.21 -16.43 25.35
CA ARG A 564 -0.95 -15.53 25.16
C ARG A 564 -0.54 -14.09 24.86
N MET A 565 -1.40 -13.34 24.18
CA MET A 565 -1.24 -11.93 23.86
C MET A 565 -1.82 -10.97 24.92
N ASN A 566 -2.82 -11.42 25.68
CA ASN A 566 -3.43 -10.62 26.75
C ASN A 566 -2.60 -10.66 28.04
N ILE A 567 -1.32 -10.28 27.94
CA ILE A 567 -0.34 -10.23 29.04
C ILE A 567 0.50 -8.96 28.95
N ASP A 568 0.67 -8.24 30.07
CA ASP A 568 1.71 -7.21 30.18
C ASP A 568 3.04 -7.87 30.58
N LEU A 569 3.88 -8.18 29.59
CA LEU A 569 5.21 -8.79 29.82
C LEU A 569 6.14 -7.91 30.68
N THR A 570 5.81 -6.65 30.94
CA THR A 570 6.62 -5.73 31.77
C THR A 570 6.27 -5.78 33.26
N THR A 571 5.04 -6.18 33.63
CA THR A 571 4.60 -6.30 35.03
C THR A 571 4.10 -7.68 35.46
N GLU A 572 3.63 -8.52 34.53
CA GLU A 572 3.25 -9.92 34.80
C GLU A 572 4.45 -10.88 34.65
N PRO A 573 4.48 -12.01 35.40
CA PRO A 573 5.44 -13.07 35.15
C PRO A 573 5.06 -13.83 33.87
N ILE A 574 6.08 -14.20 33.08
CA ILE A 574 5.93 -15.04 31.88
C ILE A 574 5.46 -16.44 32.27
N SER A 575 6.09 -17.01 33.30
CA SER A 575 5.75 -18.31 33.87
C SER A 575 6.39 -18.49 35.25
N ILE A 576 6.21 -19.65 35.87
CA ILE A 576 6.88 -20.07 37.10
C ILE A 576 8.11 -20.90 36.74
N GLY A 577 9.28 -20.57 37.29
CA GLY A 577 10.51 -21.31 37.10
C GLY A 577 10.57 -22.63 37.87
N SER A 578 11.54 -23.47 37.54
CA SER A 578 11.81 -24.78 38.19
C SER A 578 12.07 -24.70 39.70
N ASN A 579 12.39 -23.51 40.23
CA ASN A 579 12.55 -23.21 41.65
C ASN A 579 11.26 -22.72 42.33
N GLY A 580 10.12 -22.76 41.64
CA GLY A 580 8.82 -22.29 42.13
C GLY A 580 8.67 -20.77 42.24
N GLN A 581 9.61 -19.98 41.70
CA GLN A 581 9.54 -18.51 41.71
C GLN A 581 8.94 -17.99 40.40
N PRO A 582 8.22 -16.86 40.41
CA PRO A 582 7.81 -16.17 39.19
C PRO A 582 9.04 -15.67 38.41
N VAL A 583 8.97 -15.78 37.08
CA VAL A 583 10.01 -15.29 36.16
C VAL A 583 9.41 -14.24 35.23
N TYR A 584 9.92 -13.01 35.33
CA TYR A 584 9.51 -11.85 34.54
C TYR A 584 10.40 -11.68 33.31
N LEU A 585 9.95 -10.90 32.30
CA LEU A 585 10.75 -10.62 31.10
C LEU A 585 12.14 -10.06 31.44
N LYS A 586 12.21 -9.10 32.36
CA LYS A 586 13.46 -8.50 32.87
C LYS A 586 14.46 -9.50 33.47
N ASP A 587 14.00 -10.67 33.91
CA ASP A 587 14.86 -11.69 34.53
C ASP A 587 15.54 -12.59 33.46
N ILE A 588 15.04 -12.57 32.23
CA ILE A 588 15.52 -13.34 31.07
C ILE A 588 15.92 -12.47 29.86
N TRP A 589 15.68 -11.16 29.89
CA TRP A 589 16.11 -10.26 28.83
C TRP A 589 17.65 -10.19 28.79
N PRO A 590 18.28 -10.18 27.60
CA PRO A 590 19.72 -9.96 27.46
C PRO A 590 20.06 -8.47 27.60
N ASN A 591 21.23 -8.17 28.17
CA ASN A 591 21.80 -6.83 28.16
C ASN A 591 22.79 -6.66 26.98
N SER A 592 23.18 -5.41 26.72
CA SER A 592 24.09 -5.07 25.61
C SER A 592 25.49 -5.67 25.75
N ASP A 593 25.99 -5.94 26.96
CA ASP A 593 27.29 -6.59 27.18
C ASP A 593 27.25 -8.08 26.80
N GLU A 594 26.17 -8.79 27.13
CA GLU A 594 25.95 -10.19 26.75
C GLU A 594 25.82 -10.33 25.22
N ILE A 595 25.06 -9.43 24.57
CA ILE A 595 24.94 -9.40 23.11
C ILE A 595 26.30 -9.08 22.47
N SER A 596 27.01 -8.06 22.97
CA SER A 596 28.33 -7.66 22.46
C SER A 596 29.39 -8.75 22.63
N THR A 597 29.28 -9.58 23.67
CA THR A 597 30.15 -10.75 23.89
C THR A 597 29.90 -11.86 22.87
N ALA A 598 28.65 -12.02 22.41
CA ALA A 598 28.29 -13.02 21.39
C ALA A 598 28.44 -12.51 19.95
N LEU A 599 28.41 -11.19 19.73
CA LEU A 599 28.43 -10.57 18.40
C LEU A 599 29.63 -10.97 17.50
N PRO A 600 30.86 -11.22 17.99
CA PRO A 600 31.97 -11.68 17.17
C PRO A 600 31.73 -13.01 16.43
N PHE A 601 30.87 -13.89 16.94
CA PHE A 601 30.53 -15.14 16.24
C PHE A 601 29.78 -14.91 14.92
N ALA A 602 29.05 -13.79 14.80
CA ALA A 602 28.24 -13.45 13.64
C ALA A 602 29.00 -12.63 12.57
N PHE A 603 30.17 -12.09 12.92
CA PHE A 603 31.00 -11.27 12.04
C PHE A 603 32.35 -11.93 11.78
N ASP A 604 32.32 -13.20 11.37
CA ASP A 604 33.48 -13.97 10.90
C ASP A 604 33.55 -13.97 9.35
N PRO A 605 34.49 -13.22 8.74
CA PRO A 605 34.69 -13.19 7.30
C PRO A 605 35.00 -14.56 6.65
N ALA A 606 35.49 -15.54 7.41
CA ALA A 606 35.73 -16.88 6.90
C ALA A 606 34.42 -17.64 6.67
N THR A 607 33.47 -17.58 7.61
CA THR A 607 32.13 -18.17 7.47
C THR A 607 31.40 -17.62 6.25
N PHE A 608 31.39 -16.30 6.04
CA PHE A 608 30.79 -15.71 4.83
C PHE A 608 31.44 -16.26 3.54
N LYS A 609 32.78 -16.29 3.46
CA LYS A 609 33.49 -16.82 2.29
C LYS A 609 33.18 -18.31 2.06
N GLU A 610 33.15 -19.12 3.12
CA GLU A 610 32.84 -20.55 3.03
C GLU A 610 31.42 -20.78 2.49
N ARG A 611 30.41 -20.12 3.09
CA ARG A 611 28.99 -20.33 2.72
C ARG A 611 28.59 -19.74 1.37
N TYR A 612 29.33 -18.76 0.85
CA TYR A 612 29.02 -18.08 -0.41
C TYR A 612 29.92 -18.45 -1.61
N THR A 613 30.97 -19.27 -1.43
CA THR A 613 31.85 -19.69 -2.55
C THR A 613 31.22 -20.76 -3.45
N ASP A 614 30.53 -21.75 -2.88
CA ASP A 614 29.87 -22.82 -3.64
C ASP A 614 28.54 -23.21 -2.99
N PHE A 615 27.43 -22.71 -3.56
CA PHE A 615 26.08 -23.04 -3.12
C PHE A 615 25.68 -24.50 -3.38
N ALA A 616 26.27 -25.16 -4.38
CA ALA A 616 25.82 -26.46 -4.87
C ALA A 616 26.46 -27.63 -4.10
N LYS A 617 27.68 -27.44 -3.58
CA LYS A 617 28.46 -28.42 -2.82
C LYS A 617 27.65 -29.17 -1.75
N ASP A 618 26.95 -28.43 -0.90
CA ASP A 618 26.25 -28.93 0.29
C ASP A 618 24.72 -28.96 0.08
N LEU A 619 24.27 -29.41 -1.11
CA LEU A 619 22.84 -29.56 -1.48
C LEU A 619 22.60 -30.83 -2.33
N ASP A 620 22.48 -31.99 -1.67
CA ASP A 620 22.18 -33.28 -2.30
C ASP A 620 20.89 -33.24 -3.14
N LEU A 621 19.82 -32.63 -2.60
CA LEU A 621 18.52 -32.52 -3.27
C LEU A 621 18.63 -31.67 -4.54
N TRP A 622 19.37 -30.55 -4.50
CA TRP A 622 19.62 -29.73 -5.69
C TRP A 622 20.45 -30.47 -6.73
N GLN A 623 21.51 -31.17 -6.32
CA GLN A 623 22.34 -31.96 -7.25
C GLN A 623 21.51 -33.01 -8.01
N GLN A 624 20.56 -33.67 -7.33
CA GLN A 624 19.67 -34.69 -7.91
C GLN A 624 18.65 -34.17 -8.93
N VAL A 625 18.30 -32.87 -8.92
CA VAL A 625 17.37 -32.30 -9.92
C VAL A 625 17.98 -32.40 -11.33
N PRO A 626 17.30 -32.99 -12.33
CA PRO A 626 17.78 -33.01 -13.71
C PRO A 626 18.11 -31.62 -14.27
N ALA A 627 19.15 -31.52 -15.10
CA ALA A 627 19.54 -30.28 -15.78
C ALA A 627 19.31 -30.43 -17.29
N PRO A 628 18.18 -29.96 -17.85
CA PRO A 628 17.95 -29.96 -19.29
C PRO A 628 18.98 -29.07 -19.99
N THR A 629 19.50 -29.53 -21.13
CA THR A 629 20.53 -28.80 -21.90
C THR A 629 20.00 -28.31 -23.25
N GLY A 630 20.36 -27.09 -23.64
CA GLY A 630 19.99 -26.48 -24.92
C GLY A 630 19.83 -24.96 -24.83
N GLN A 631 20.04 -24.26 -25.96
CA GLN A 631 19.86 -22.80 -26.01
C GLN A 631 18.39 -22.37 -25.97
N VAL A 632 17.49 -23.24 -26.41
CA VAL A 632 16.02 -23.07 -26.37
C VAL A 632 15.42 -24.12 -25.43
N TYR A 633 14.33 -23.79 -24.74
CA TYR A 633 13.61 -24.76 -23.93
C TYR A 633 12.68 -25.62 -24.81
N SER A 634 12.50 -26.88 -24.42
CA SER A 634 11.76 -27.90 -25.19
C SER A 634 10.27 -27.93 -24.90
N TRP A 635 9.81 -27.35 -23.79
CA TRP A 635 8.41 -27.33 -23.35
C TRP A 635 7.76 -28.73 -23.29
N PRO A 636 8.22 -29.62 -22.38
CA PRO A 636 7.55 -30.90 -22.14
C PRO A 636 6.11 -30.69 -21.65
N GLU A 637 5.24 -31.70 -21.81
CA GLU A 637 3.94 -31.68 -21.11
C GLU A 637 4.18 -31.63 -19.60
N SER A 638 3.64 -30.61 -18.95
CA SER A 638 3.84 -30.31 -17.54
C SER A 638 2.61 -29.57 -17.01
N THR A 639 2.53 -29.36 -15.70
CA THR A 639 1.48 -28.49 -15.10
C THR A 639 2.05 -27.29 -14.35
N TYR A 640 3.38 -27.09 -14.37
CA TYR A 640 4.05 -25.93 -13.78
C TYR A 640 4.69 -24.97 -14.79
N ILE A 641 5.14 -25.47 -15.95
CA ILE A 641 5.92 -24.73 -16.95
C ILE A 641 5.38 -25.00 -18.36
N ALA A 642 4.78 -24.00 -19.01
CA ALA A 642 4.27 -24.11 -20.38
C ALA A 642 4.52 -22.84 -21.19
N LYS A 643 4.76 -22.98 -22.50
CA LYS A 643 5.15 -21.86 -23.37
C LYS A 643 4.11 -20.74 -23.28
N PRO A 644 4.46 -19.50 -22.86
CA PRO A 644 3.52 -18.40 -22.87
C PRO A 644 3.10 -18.02 -24.31
N PRO A 645 1.80 -17.80 -24.58
CA PRO A 645 1.29 -17.57 -25.94
C PRO A 645 1.47 -16.12 -26.42
N PHE A 646 2.09 -15.23 -25.64
CA PHE A 646 2.23 -13.79 -25.95
C PHE A 646 2.88 -13.52 -27.32
N PHE A 647 3.70 -14.45 -27.82
CA PHE A 647 4.42 -14.34 -29.09
C PHE A 647 3.81 -15.14 -30.25
N ASP A 648 2.68 -15.82 -30.08
CA ASP A 648 2.12 -16.71 -31.12
C ASP A 648 1.63 -15.98 -32.39
N ARG A 649 1.50 -14.65 -32.32
CA ARG A 649 1.22 -13.76 -33.46
C ARG A 649 2.39 -12.81 -33.78
N PHE A 650 3.60 -13.08 -33.27
CA PHE A 650 4.76 -12.22 -33.45
C PHE A 650 5.26 -12.18 -34.90
N LYS A 651 5.64 -10.98 -35.35
CA LYS A 651 6.29 -10.71 -36.64
C LYS A 651 7.14 -9.44 -36.53
N MET A 652 8.11 -9.26 -37.44
CA MET A 652 9.00 -8.08 -37.39
C MET A 652 8.28 -6.75 -37.63
N SER A 653 7.16 -6.72 -38.35
CA SER A 653 6.33 -5.52 -38.44
C SER A 653 5.44 -5.36 -37.20
N THR A 654 4.96 -4.15 -36.97
CA THR A 654 3.75 -3.94 -36.15
C THR A 654 2.50 -4.35 -36.94
N ASP A 655 1.36 -4.29 -36.25
CA ASP A 655 0.03 -4.18 -36.87
C ASP A 655 -0.46 -2.74 -36.69
N ASP A 656 -1.45 -2.32 -37.47
CA ASP A 656 -2.09 -1.01 -37.29
C ASP A 656 -2.99 -1.04 -36.04
N ILE A 657 -2.88 -0.01 -35.19
CA ILE A 657 -3.82 0.20 -34.09
C ILE A 657 -5.12 0.78 -34.65
N SER A 658 -6.25 0.21 -34.26
CA SER A 658 -7.59 0.75 -34.51
C SER A 658 -8.40 0.91 -33.22
N GLY A 659 -9.50 1.67 -33.28
CA GLY A 659 -10.50 1.72 -32.22
C GLY A 659 -11.08 0.34 -31.89
N ILE A 660 -11.59 0.21 -30.66
CA ILE A 660 -12.29 -0.99 -30.18
C ILE A 660 -13.78 -0.79 -30.48
N THR A 661 -14.46 -1.79 -31.05
CA THR A 661 -15.89 -1.69 -31.40
C THR A 661 -16.68 -2.92 -30.98
N GLY A 662 -17.96 -2.74 -30.63
CA GLY A 662 -18.88 -3.81 -30.25
C GLY A 662 -18.50 -4.55 -28.97
N ALA A 663 -17.73 -3.94 -28.08
CA ALA A 663 -17.19 -4.60 -26.89
C ALA A 663 -18.28 -4.86 -25.83
N LYS A 664 -18.03 -5.85 -24.96
CA LYS A 664 -18.83 -6.15 -23.77
C LYS A 664 -18.06 -5.93 -22.47
N ALA A 665 -18.75 -5.52 -21.41
CA ALA A 665 -18.19 -5.53 -20.07
C ALA A 665 -18.02 -6.98 -19.61
N LEU A 666 -16.79 -7.38 -19.28
CA LEU A 666 -16.51 -8.67 -18.63
C LEU A 666 -16.72 -8.58 -17.11
N LEU A 667 -16.45 -7.41 -16.55
CA LEU A 667 -16.51 -7.08 -15.12
C LEU A 667 -16.85 -5.60 -14.95
N ILE A 668 -17.62 -5.28 -13.91
CA ILE A 668 -17.72 -3.92 -13.34
C ILE A 668 -17.34 -4.04 -11.87
N LEU A 669 -16.34 -3.29 -11.43
CA LEU A 669 -15.75 -3.42 -10.09
C LEU A 669 -15.76 -2.06 -9.38
N GLY A 670 -15.87 -2.07 -8.06
CA GLY A 670 -15.82 -0.86 -7.23
C GLY A 670 -14.41 -0.33 -7.02
N ASP A 671 -14.22 0.46 -5.95
CA ASP A 671 -12.95 1.08 -5.58
C ASP A 671 -11.94 0.09 -4.94
N SER A 672 -10.66 0.48 -4.91
CA SER A 672 -9.52 -0.22 -4.28
C SER A 672 -9.40 -1.71 -4.67
N VAL A 673 -9.64 -2.03 -5.95
CA VAL A 673 -9.47 -3.39 -6.50
C VAL A 673 -7.99 -3.77 -6.46
N THR A 674 -7.61 -4.59 -5.50
CA THR A 674 -6.21 -5.02 -5.33
C THR A 674 -5.71 -5.92 -6.47
N THR A 675 -4.40 -5.95 -6.69
CA THR A 675 -3.73 -6.98 -7.50
C THR A 675 -4.00 -8.41 -7.00
N ASP A 676 -4.33 -8.59 -5.72
CA ASP A 676 -4.76 -9.88 -5.17
C ASP A 676 -6.15 -10.28 -5.67
N HIS A 677 -7.07 -9.34 -5.86
CA HIS A 677 -8.36 -9.60 -6.50
C HIS A 677 -8.19 -10.00 -7.97
N ILE A 678 -7.31 -9.29 -8.70
CA ILE A 678 -7.06 -9.52 -10.14
C ILE A 678 -6.25 -10.81 -10.37
N SER A 679 -5.25 -11.10 -9.54
CA SER A 679 -4.36 -12.25 -9.68
C SER A 679 -3.97 -12.82 -8.30
N PRO A 680 -4.80 -13.69 -7.70
CA PRO A 680 -4.52 -14.33 -6.42
C PRO A 680 -3.26 -15.22 -6.48
N ALA A 681 -2.59 -15.39 -5.34
CA ALA A 681 -1.34 -16.17 -5.25
C ALA A 681 -1.44 -17.43 -4.36
N GLY A 682 -2.47 -17.55 -3.51
CA GLY A 682 -2.62 -18.64 -2.54
C GLY A 682 -3.10 -19.97 -3.14
N SER A 683 -3.47 -20.89 -2.26
CA SER A 683 -4.15 -22.16 -2.58
C SER A 683 -5.56 -21.94 -3.12
N PHE A 684 -6.07 -22.88 -3.92
CA PHE A 684 -7.40 -22.83 -4.52
C PHE A 684 -8.12 -24.20 -4.45
N LYS A 685 -9.46 -24.18 -4.57
CA LYS A 685 -10.32 -25.37 -4.42
C LYS A 685 -10.50 -26.10 -5.76
N ALA A 686 -10.79 -27.40 -5.69
CA ALA A 686 -11.13 -28.24 -6.85
C ALA A 686 -12.30 -27.67 -7.68
N THR A 687 -13.25 -27.01 -7.02
CA THR A 687 -14.41 -26.36 -7.65
C THR A 687 -14.10 -25.08 -8.43
N THR A 688 -12.84 -24.61 -8.45
CA THR A 688 -12.41 -23.48 -9.30
C THR A 688 -12.07 -23.96 -10.71
N PRO A 689 -12.15 -23.12 -11.76
CA PRO A 689 -11.74 -23.52 -13.11
C PRO A 689 -10.29 -24.05 -13.18
N ALA A 690 -9.39 -23.49 -12.37
CA ALA A 690 -8.00 -23.94 -12.26
C ALA A 690 -7.89 -25.34 -11.60
N GLY A 691 -8.68 -25.61 -10.57
CA GLY A 691 -8.77 -26.92 -9.93
C GLY A 691 -9.33 -27.99 -10.87
N GLN A 692 -10.46 -27.70 -11.53
CA GLN A 692 -11.08 -28.57 -12.53
C GLN A 692 -10.13 -28.91 -13.69
N TRP A 693 -9.37 -27.92 -14.18
CA TRP A 693 -8.35 -28.13 -15.21
C TRP A 693 -7.21 -29.04 -14.72
N LEU A 694 -6.71 -28.84 -13.50
CA LEU A 694 -5.69 -29.71 -12.91
C LEU A 694 -6.19 -31.14 -12.69
N GLU A 695 -7.44 -31.33 -12.25
CA GLU A 695 -8.05 -32.67 -12.11
C GLU A 695 -8.23 -33.35 -13.48
N SER A 696 -8.60 -32.61 -14.53
CA SER A 696 -8.63 -33.11 -15.91
C SER A 696 -7.24 -33.50 -16.46
N LYS A 697 -6.17 -33.00 -15.83
CA LYS A 697 -4.78 -33.37 -16.10
C LYS A 697 -4.25 -34.44 -15.13
N GLY A 698 -5.11 -35.01 -14.28
CA GLY A 698 -4.77 -36.08 -13.34
C GLY A 698 -4.04 -35.62 -12.07
N VAL A 699 -3.93 -34.32 -11.83
CA VAL A 699 -3.33 -33.76 -10.61
C VAL A 699 -4.38 -33.76 -9.49
N SER A 700 -4.07 -34.36 -8.35
CA SER A 700 -5.02 -34.42 -7.22
C SER A 700 -5.05 -33.13 -6.41
N ALA A 701 -6.14 -32.86 -5.69
CA ALA A 701 -6.34 -31.59 -4.99
C ALA A 701 -5.24 -31.23 -3.95
N LYS A 702 -4.61 -32.23 -3.31
CA LYS A 702 -3.46 -32.02 -2.41
C LYS A 702 -2.18 -31.57 -3.14
N ASP A 703 -2.10 -31.81 -4.45
CA ASP A 703 -0.95 -31.56 -5.31
C ASP A 703 -1.11 -30.29 -6.17
N PHE A 704 -2.25 -29.59 -6.06
CA PHE A 704 -2.48 -28.32 -6.76
C PHE A 704 -1.43 -27.25 -6.42
N ASN A 705 -0.87 -27.29 -5.20
CA ASN A 705 0.04 -26.28 -4.67
C ASN A 705 -0.68 -24.91 -4.60
N SER A 706 -0.08 -23.84 -5.13
CA SER A 706 -0.57 -22.47 -5.03
C SER A 706 -0.56 -21.78 -6.39
N TYR A 707 -1.42 -20.78 -6.62
CA TYR A 707 -1.34 -19.96 -7.84
C TYR A 707 0.05 -19.35 -8.02
N GLY A 708 0.71 -18.92 -6.93
CA GLY A 708 2.11 -18.44 -6.95
C GLY A 708 3.09 -19.45 -7.56
N SER A 709 3.03 -20.72 -7.13
CA SER A 709 3.86 -21.79 -7.69
C SER A 709 3.57 -22.10 -9.16
N ARG A 710 2.33 -21.88 -9.61
CA ARG A 710 1.82 -22.22 -10.96
C ARG A 710 2.05 -21.11 -12.00
N ARG A 711 2.73 -20.02 -11.65
CA ARG A 711 2.97 -18.85 -12.52
C ARG A 711 3.74 -19.11 -13.82
N GLY A 712 4.42 -20.24 -13.95
CA GLY A 712 5.02 -20.68 -15.22
C GLY A 712 4.03 -21.34 -16.19
N HIS A 713 2.76 -21.55 -15.80
CA HIS A 713 1.76 -22.25 -16.63
C HIS A 713 0.53 -21.37 -16.89
N HIS A 714 0.42 -20.87 -18.12
CA HIS A 714 -0.59 -19.88 -18.47
C HIS A 714 -2.05 -20.36 -18.32
N ASP A 715 -2.37 -21.63 -18.65
CA ASP A 715 -3.73 -22.19 -18.44
C ASP A 715 -4.23 -22.07 -16.99
N VAL A 716 -3.36 -22.29 -16.00
CA VAL A 716 -3.73 -22.24 -14.57
C VAL A 716 -3.93 -20.78 -14.14
N MET A 717 -3.05 -19.89 -14.60
CA MET A 717 -3.07 -18.48 -14.21
C MET A 717 -4.19 -17.67 -14.87
N VAL A 718 -4.52 -17.92 -16.14
CA VAL A 718 -5.68 -17.29 -16.78
C VAL A 718 -6.99 -17.73 -16.12
N ARG A 719 -7.09 -19.00 -15.70
CA ARG A 719 -8.20 -19.54 -14.88
C ARG A 719 -8.21 -19.06 -13.44
N GLY A 720 -7.08 -18.54 -12.95
CA GLY A 720 -6.98 -17.84 -11.66
C GLY A 720 -7.23 -16.33 -11.76
N THR A 721 -7.29 -15.75 -12.96
CA THR A 721 -7.42 -14.30 -13.12
C THR A 721 -8.85 -13.86 -12.78
N PHE A 722 -8.96 -12.87 -11.89
CA PHE A 722 -10.17 -12.50 -11.16
C PHE A 722 -10.85 -13.63 -10.37
N ALA A 723 -10.16 -14.75 -10.09
CA ALA A 723 -10.72 -15.89 -9.35
C ALA A 723 -10.68 -15.74 -7.82
N ASN A 724 -10.29 -14.58 -7.28
CA ASN A 724 -10.17 -14.36 -5.84
C ASN A 724 -11.54 -14.46 -5.14
N VAL A 725 -11.60 -15.20 -4.03
CA VAL A 725 -12.82 -15.43 -3.25
C VAL A 725 -13.46 -14.17 -2.63
N ARG A 726 -12.78 -13.02 -2.64
CA ARG A 726 -13.27 -11.72 -2.12
C ARG A 726 -13.62 -10.69 -3.20
N VAL A 727 -13.37 -10.95 -4.49
CA VAL A 727 -13.68 -9.97 -5.56
C VAL A 727 -15.19 -9.76 -5.68
N LYS A 728 -15.62 -8.52 -5.91
CA LYS A 728 -17.04 -8.11 -5.96
C LYS A 728 -17.35 -7.48 -7.31
N ASN A 729 -18.13 -8.20 -8.12
CA ASN A 729 -18.57 -7.74 -9.43
C ASN A 729 -19.95 -7.09 -9.33
N LEU A 730 -20.03 -5.80 -9.64
CA LEU A 730 -21.24 -4.98 -9.57
C LEU A 730 -22.28 -5.34 -10.64
N MET A 731 -21.89 -6.08 -11.69
CA MET A 731 -22.82 -6.72 -12.64
C MET A 731 -23.71 -7.78 -11.96
N LEU A 732 -23.25 -8.39 -10.87
CA LEU A 732 -24.04 -9.35 -10.11
C LEU A 732 -25.05 -8.62 -9.21
N PRO A 733 -26.29 -9.14 -9.08
CA PRO A 733 -27.26 -8.59 -8.15
C PRO A 733 -26.71 -8.62 -6.72
N ALA A 734 -27.21 -7.69 -5.88
CA ALA A 734 -27.03 -7.81 -4.45
C ALA A 734 -27.90 -8.97 -3.91
N ASN A 735 -27.46 -9.57 -2.82
CA ASN A 735 -28.23 -10.53 -2.04
C ASN A 735 -29.41 -9.82 -1.34
N GLU A 736 -30.34 -10.58 -0.76
CA GLU A 736 -31.55 -10.03 -0.11
C GLU A 736 -31.23 -9.12 1.10
N ASP A 737 -30.07 -9.29 1.73
CA ASP A 737 -29.53 -8.46 2.81
C ASP A 737 -28.78 -7.20 2.33
N GLY A 738 -28.68 -7.01 1.01
CA GLY A 738 -27.92 -5.93 0.38
C GLY A 738 -26.42 -6.20 0.22
N SER A 739 -25.90 -7.34 0.70
CA SER A 739 -24.50 -7.74 0.49
C SER A 739 -24.22 -8.07 -0.99
N ARG A 740 -22.95 -8.04 -1.39
CA ARG A 740 -22.53 -8.41 -2.76
C ARG A 740 -21.94 -9.81 -2.78
N ILE A 741 -22.29 -10.57 -3.81
CA ILE A 741 -21.67 -11.88 -4.11
C ILE A 741 -20.16 -11.69 -4.22
N GLU A 742 -19.41 -12.45 -3.41
CA GLU A 742 -17.95 -12.51 -3.45
C GLU A 742 -17.48 -13.72 -4.26
N GLY A 743 -16.42 -13.56 -5.04
CA GLY A 743 -15.81 -14.62 -5.85
C GLY A 743 -15.73 -14.29 -7.33
N GLY A 744 -14.96 -15.08 -8.08
CA GLY A 744 -14.64 -14.86 -9.49
C GLY A 744 -15.78 -15.14 -10.47
N TYR A 745 -16.89 -14.42 -10.33
CA TYR A 745 -18.12 -14.61 -11.07
C TYR A 745 -18.52 -13.37 -11.89
N THR A 746 -19.20 -13.60 -13.01
CA THR A 746 -19.79 -12.55 -13.86
C THR A 746 -21.04 -13.04 -14.57
N LEU A 747 -21.75 -12.14 -15.26
CA LEU A 747 -22.91 -12.47 -16.08
C LEU A 747 -22.51 -12.68 -17.54
N LEU A 748 -22.77 -13.88 -18.06
CA LEU A 748 -22.75 -14.18 -19.49
C LEU A 748 -24.21 -14.25 -19.98
N ASN A 749 -24.63 -13.28 -20.79
CA ASN A 749 -26.01 -13.16 -21.30
C ASN A 749 -27.09 -13.18 -20.19
N GLY A 750 -26.78 -12.62 -19.01
CA GLY A 750 -27.67 -12.60 -17.84
C GLY A 750 -27.56 -13.82 -16.91
N THR A 751 -26.83 -14.87 -17.30
CA THR A 751 -26.58 -16.05 -16.45
C THR A 751 -25.26 -15.91 -15.71
N GLN A 752 -25.25 -16.16 -14.39
CA GLN A 752 -24.00 -16.18 -13.61
C GLN A 752 -23.11 -17.36 -14.02
N THR A 753 -21.84 -17.06 -14.30
CA THR A 753 -20.78 -18.03 -14.63
C THR A 753 -19.44 -17.52 -14.08
N THR A 754 -18.34 -18.26 -14.26
CA THR A 754 -17.01 -17.76 -13.85
C THR A 754 -16.46 -16.74 -14.85
N VAL A 755 -15.58 -15.84 -14.39
CA VAL A 755 -14.94 -14.84 -15.26
C VAL A 755 -14.16 -15.50 -16.41
N PHE A 756 -13.52 -16.64 -16.14
CA PHE A 756 -12.78 -17.40 -17.16
C PHE A 756 -13.72 -17.93 -18.25
N ASP A 757 -14.85 -18.54 -17.88
CA ASP A 757 -15.78 -19.14 -18.85
C ASP A 757 -16.48 -18.07 -19.71
N ALA A 758 -16.83 -16.92 -19.11
CA ALA A 758 -17.36 -15.78 -19.85
C ALA A 758 -16.34 -15.21 -20.86
N ALA A 759 -15.08 -15.05 -20.42
CA ALA A 759 -13.99 -14.59 -21.29
C ALA A 759 -13.71 -15.59 -22.44
N ALA A 760 -13.66 -16.89 -22.14
CA ALA A 760 -13.48 -17.93 -23.14
C ALA A 760 -14.61 -17.94 -24.18
N GLN A 761 -15.86 -17.79 -23.73
CA GLN A 761 -17.01 -17.67 -24.64
C GLN A 761 -16.87 -16.44 -25.55
N HIS A 762 -16.60 -15.24 -24.99
CA HIS A 762 -16.44 -14.01 -25.78
C HIS A 762 -15.28 -14.09 -26.78
N MET A 763 -14.15 -14.70 -26.39
CA MET A 763 -13.04 -14.93 -27.32
C MET A 763 -13.43 -15.88 -28.46
N SER A 764 -14.20 -16.95 -28.19
CA SER A 764 -14.66 -17.89 -29.23
C SER A 764 -15.64 -17.24 -30.22
N THR A 765 -16.41 -16.24 -29.80
CA THR A 765 -17.31 -15.45 -30.66
C THR A 765 -16.65 -14.22 -31.28
N GLY A 766 -15.34 -14.01 -31.06
CA GLY A 766 -14.60 -12.83 -31.54
C GLY A 766 -15.05 -11.50 -30.91
N THR A 767 -15.76 -11.53 -29.79
CA THR A 767 -16.33 -10.36 -29.11
C THR A 767 -15.27 -9.69 -28.23
N PRO A 768 -14.92 -8.41 -28.43
CA PRO A 768 -13.98 -7.72 -27.56
C PRO A 768 -14.56 -7.55 -26.15
N THR A 769 -13.71 -7.58 -25.12
CA THR A 769 -14.09 -7.37 -23.73
C THR A 769 -13.37 -6.18 -23.12
N ILE A 770 -14.04 -5.50 -22.17
CA ILE A 770 -13.49 -4.42 -21.34
C ILE A 770 -13.83 -4.65 -19.86
N VAL A 771 -13.08 -4.03 -18.96
CA VAL A 771 -13.30 -4.08 -17.51
C VAL A 771 -13.53 -2.65 -17.00
N PHE A 772 -14.52 -2.45 -16.13
CA PHE A 772 -14.71 -1.20 -15.40
C PHE A 772 -14.23 -1.33 -13.95
N GLY A 773 -13.67 -0.25 -13.40
CA GLY A 773 -13.21 -0.15 -12.01
C GLY A 773 -13.52 1.21 -11.38
N GLY A 774 -13.49 1.27 -10.04
CA GLY A 774 -13.58 2.51 -9.27
C GLY A 774 -12.24 3.25 -9.18
N GLU A 775 -11.98 3.85 -8.03
CA GLU A 775 -10.69 4.44 -7.65
C GLU A 775 -9.65 3.38 -7.28
N GLU A 776 -8.36 3.73 -7.34
CA GLU A 776 -7.22 2.89 -6.94
C GLU A 776 -7.17 1.51 -7.62
N TYR A 777 -7.65 1.40 -8.86
CA TYR A 777 -7.70 0.11 -9.56
C TYR A 777 -6.28 -0.46 -9.78
N GLY A 778 -6.06 -1.68 -9.28
CA GLY A 778 -4.79 -2.38 -9.34
C GLY A 778 -3.86 -2.17 -8.15
N THR A 779 -4.35 -1.65 -7.01
CA THR A 779 -3.50 -1.38 -5.83
C THR A 779 -2.86 -2.62 -5.19
N GLY A 780 -1.70 -2.46 -4.54
CA GLY A 780 -1.06 -3.51 -3.73
C GLY A 780 0.23 -4.11 -4.30
N SER A 781 0.38 -5.43 -4.20
CA SER A 781 1.63 -6.13 -4.53
C SER A 781 1.85 -6.22 -6.04
N SER A 782 2.99 -5.79 -6.55
CA SER A 782 3.24 -5.84 -7.99
C SER A 782 3.26 -7.27 -8.54
N ARG A 783 2.30 -7.58 -9.44
CA ARG A 783 2.08 -8.90 -10.02
C ARG A 783 1.91 -8.76 -11.53
N ASP A 784 2.87 -9.28 -12.28
CA ASP A 784 2.84 -9.34 -13.75
C ASP A 784 1.58 -10.06 -14.25
N TRP A 785 1.18 -11.13 -13.57
CA TRP A 785 -0.04 -11.89 -13.84
C TRP A 785 -1.35 -11.12 -13.65
N ALA A 786 -1.36 -9.96 -12.99
CA ALA A 786 -2.52 -9.07 -12.99
C ALA A 786 -2.74 -8.38 -14.35
N ALA A 787 -1.69 -8.21 -15.17
CA ALA A 787 -1.82 -7.69 -16.54
C ALA A 787 -1.78 -8.81 -17.58
N LYS A 788 -0.86 -9.79 -17.44
CA LYS A 788 -0.76 -10.97 -18.32
C LYS A 788 -2.07 -11.77 -18.31
N GLY A 789 -2.68 -11.96 -17.14
CA GLY A 789 -3.97 -12.63 -16.99
C GLY A 789 -5.10 -11.87 -17.70
N THR A 790 -5.24 -10.56 -17.44
CA THR A 790 -6.25 -9.70 -18.08
C THR A 790 -6.13 -9.71 -19.60
N GLN A 791 -4.91 -9.66 -20.14
CA GLN A 791 -4.67 -9.77 -21.58
C GLN A 791 -5.09 -11.14 -22.16
N LEU A 792 -4.80 -12.23 -21.45
CA LEU A 792 -5.16 -13.60 -21.88
C LEU A 792 -6.65 -13.94 -21.67
N LEU A 793 -7.39 -13.19 -20.84
CA LEU A 793 -8.85 -13.16 -20.84
C LEU A 793 -9.43 -12.36 -22.03
N GLY A 794 -8.58 -11.90 -22.95
CA GLY A 794 -8.99 -11.21 -24.17
C GLY A 794 -9.32 -9.73 -24.01
N VAL A 795 -9.22 -9.16 -22.79
CA VAL A 795 -9.58 -7.78 -22.46
C VAL A 795 -8.76 -6.79 -23.29
N LYS A 796 -9.42 -5.78 -23.88
CA LYS A 796 -8.80 -4.76 -24.74
C LYS A 796 -8.54 -3.44 -24.02
N ALA A 797 -9.41 -3.07 -23.08
CA ALA A 797 -9.27 -1.88 -22.27
C ALA A 797 -9.76 -2.09 -20.84
N VAL A 798 -9.19 -1.34 -19.91
CA VAL A 798 -9.69 -1.18 -18.54
C VAL A 798 -10.06 0.29 -18.37
N ILE A 799 -11.26 0.59 -17.86
CA ILE A 799 -11.76 1.95 -17.65
C ILE A 799 -11.98 2.16 -16.16
N ALA A 800 -11.24 3.06 -15.52
CA ALA A 800 -11.29 3.27 -14.07
C ALA A 800 -11.49 4.76 -13.71
N LYS A 801 -11.87 5.05 -12.45
CA LYS A 801 -11.82 6.42 -11.92
C LYS A 801 -10.38 6.85 -11.64
N SER A 802 -9.55 5.93 -11.14
CA SER A 802 -8.09 6.07 -11.05
C SER A 802 -7.40 4.71 -11.00
N PHE A 803 -6.09 4.68 -11.30
CA PHE A 803 -5.25 3.48 -11.28
C PHE A 803 -4.09 3.62 -10.28
N GLU A 804 -3.61 2.50 -9.75
CA GLU A 804 -2.25 2.43 -9.19
C GLU A 804 -1.20 2.49 -10.33
N ARG A 805 -0.09 3.20 -10.10
CA ARG A 805 0.95 3.49 -11.11
C ARG A 805 1.53 2.23 -11.75
N ILE A 806 1.96 1.25 -10.95
CA ILE A 806 2.61 0.04 -11.42
C ILE A 806 1.62 -0.83 -12.19
N HIS A 807 0.38 -1.01 -11.70
CA HIS A 807 -0.62 -1.78 -12.43
C HIS A 807 -1.00 -1.13 -13.78
N ARG A 808 -1.19 0.19 -13.83
CA ARG A 808 -1.37 0.95 -15.09
C ARG A 808 -0.22 0.67 -16.07
N SER A 809 1.02 0.80 -15.61
CA SER A 809 2.24 0.56 -16.41
C SER A 809 2.28 -0.89 -16.96
N ASN A 810 1.94 -1.87 -16.12
CA ASN A 810 1.85 -3.28 -16.50
C ASN A 810 0.75 -3.56 -17.56
N LEU A 811 -0.40 -2.89 -17.49
CA LEU A 811 -1.46 -3.02 -18.51
C LEU A 811 -0.97 -2.57 -19.89
N VAL A 812 -0.34 -1.39 -19.98
CA VAL A 812 0.26 -0.90 -21.24
C VAL A 812 1.37 -1.83 -21.71
N GLY A 813 2.20 -2.32 -20.79
CA GLY A 813 3.25 -3.31 -21.06
C GLY A 813 2.73 -4.62 -21.69
N MET A 814 1.48 -5.00 -21.45
CA MET A 814 0.83 -6.16 -22.09
C MET A 814 -0.05 -5.81 -23.31
N GLY A 815 -0.13 -4.54 -23.69
CA GLY A 815 -0.98 -4.06 -24.80
C GLY A 815 -2.47 -3.94 -24.45
N VAL A 816 -2.83 -3.89 -23.16
CA VAL A 816 -4.19 -3.55 -22.70
C VAL A 816 -4.25 -2.04 -22.47
N LEU A 817 -5.29 -1.37 -22.97
CA LEU A 817 -5.41 0.09 -22.90
C LEU A 817 -6.02 0.54 -21.56
N PRO A 818 -5.29 1.20 -20.65
CA PRO A 818 -5.89 1.82 -19.48
C PRO A 818 -6.51 3.17 -19.88
N LEU A 819 -7.74 3.41 -19.42
CA LEU A 819 -8.54 4.60 -19.69
C LEU A 819 -9.08 5.14 -18.37
N GLN A 820 -9.04 6.46 -18.18
CA GLN A 820 -9.57 7.10 -16.99
C GLN A 820 -10.82 7.90 -17.31
N PHE A 821 -11.85 7.81 -16.46
CA PHE A 821 -12.98 8.74 -16.50
C PHE A 821 -12.50 10.18 -16.24
N LYS A 822 -13.22 11.16 -16.79
CA LYS A 822 -13.07 12.57 -16.40
C LYS A 822 -13.64 12.79 -14.99
N GLU A 823 -13.24 13.90 -14.36
CA GLU A 823 -13.72 14.26 -13.03
C GLU A 823 -15.25 14.38 -13.03
N GLY A 824 -15.91 13.65 -12.11
CA GLY A 824 -17.37 13.57 -12.02
C GLY A 824 -18.04 12.46 -12.84
N ASP A 825 -17.32 11.76 -13.72
CA ASP A 825 -17.82 10.57 -14.42
C ASP A 825 -17.42 9.26 -13.69
N SER A 826 -18.29 8.26 -13.75
CA SER A 826 -18.00 6.88 -13.30
C SER A 826 -18.96 5.88 -13.95
N ALA A 827 -18.70 4.57 -13.81
CA ALA A 827 -19.59 3.53 -14.31
C ALA A 827 -21.00 3.61 -13.69
N GLU A 828 -21.08 3.94 -12.39
CA GLU A 828 -22.32 4.14 -11.65
C GLU A 828 -23.09 5.39 -12.14
N ILE A 829 -22.39 6.52 -12.28
CA ILE A 829 -22.98 7.81 -12.68
C ILE A 829 -23.51 7.75 -14.13
N LEU A 830 -22.83 7.03 -15.01
CA LEU A 830 -23.24 6.79 -16.39
C LEU A 830 -24.34 5.72 -16.54
N GLY A 831 -24.71 5.05 -15.44
CA GLY A 831 -25.72 4.00 -15.40
C GLY A 831 -25.34 2.75 -16.19
N ILE A 832 -24.06 2.35 -16.14
CA ILE A 832 -23.53 1.16 -16.83
C ILE A 832 -23.88 -0.10 -16.03
N THR A 833 -24.54 -1.07 -16.67
CA THR A 833 -25.03 -2.30 -16.01
C THR A 833 -24.34 -3.58 -16.50
N GLY A 834 -23.61 -3.51 -17.62
CA GLY A 834 -22.99 -4.65 -18.32
C GLY A 834 -23.84 -5.19 -19.48
N ASN A 835 -25.08 -4.72 -19.62
CA ASN A 835 -25.98 -5.12 -20.72
C ASN A 835 -25.69 -4.37 -22.03
N GLU A 836 -24.99 -3.24 -21.95
CA GLU A 836 -24.66 -2.32 -23.05
C GLU A 836 -23.64 -2.94 -24.03
N THR A 837 -23.36 -2.28 -25.15
CA THR A 837 -22.15 -2.52 -25.95
C THR A 837 -21.33 -1.24 -26.08
N PHE A 838 -20.02 -1.37 -26.19
CA PHE A 838 -19.09 -0.25 -26.06
C PHE A 838 -18.15 -0.12 -27.26
N ASP A 839 -18.00 1.10 -27.76
CA ASP A 839 -16.96 1.47 -28.70
C ASP A 839 -15.97 2.45 -28.02
N ILE A 840 -14.69 2.38 -28.38
CA ILE A 840 -13.65 3.31 -27.93
C ILE A 840 -13.01 3.92 -29.17
N LEU A 841 -13.36 5.17 -29.44
CA LEU A 841 -12.99 5.92 -30.63
C LEU A 841 -11.77 6.82 -30.37
N GLY A 842 -11.00 7.07 -31.43
CA GLY A 842 -9.77 7.88 -31.40
C GLY A 842 -8.48 7.06 -31.36
N VAL A 843 -8.53 5.80 -30.90
CA VAL A 843 -7.34 4.93 -30.84
C VAL A 843 -6.82 4.64 -32.24
N ASN A 844 -5.58 5.03 -32.53
CA ASN A 844 -4.94 4.91 -33.85
C ASN A 844 -3.40 4.95 -33.74
N ASN A 845 -2.68 4.65 -34.82
CA ASN A 845 -1.20 4.67 -34.87
C ASN A 845 -0.54 5.97 -34.36
N HIS A 846 -1.20 7.11 -34.49
CA HIS A 846 -0.70 8.43 -34.08
C HIS A 846 -1.10 8.83 -32.64
N ILE A 847 -1.63 7.89 -31.85
CA ILE A 847 -1.97 8.12 -30.43
C ILE A 847 -0.80 8.75 -29.66
N LYS A 848 -1.13 9.70 -28.78
CA LYS A 848 -0.17 10.44 -27.95
C LYS A 848 -0.30 10.08 -26.47
N PRO A 849 0.73 10.41 -25.66
CA PRO A 849 0.61 10.35 -24.22
C PRO A 849 -0.56 11.20 -23.72
N GLN A 850 -1.36 10.65 -22.80
CA GLN A 850 -2.49 11.31 -22.14
C GLN A 850 -3.56 11.90 -23.09
N GLU A 851 -3.69 11.35 -24.31
CA GLU A 851 -4.69 11.79 -25.30
C GLU A 851 -6.12 11.43 -24.87
N ASP A 852 -7.07 12.35 -25.05
CA ASP A 852 -8.48 12.10 -24.78
C ASP A 852 -9.15 11.30 -25.90
N LEU A 853 -9.87 10.27 -25.49
CA LEU A 853 -10.55 9.29 -26.33
C LEU A 853 -12.04 9.28 -26.00
N THR A 854 -12.88 8.84 -26.95
CA THR A 854 -14.34 8.84 -26.75
C THR A 854 -14.86 7.42 -26.53
N LEU A 855 -15.36 7.15 -25.32
CA LEU A 855 -16.17 5.98 -25.00
C LEU A 855 -17.60 6.20 -25.50
N VAL A 856 -18.12 5.30 -26.32
CA VAL A 856 -19.52 5.27 -26.74
C VAL A 856 -20.24 4.13 -26.03
N ILE A 857 -21.35 4.43 -25.36
CA ILE A 857 -22.13 3.48 -24.56
C ILE A 857 -23.47 3.27 -25.27
N HIS A 858 -23.62 2.15 -25.98
CA HIS A 858 -24.85 1.77 -26.67
C HIS A 858 -25.76 0.96 -25.74
N ARG A 859 -26.89 1.53 -25.33
CA ARG A 859 -27.83 0.91 -24.37
C ARG A 859 -28.83 0.00 -25.08
N PRO A 860 -29.37 -1.05 -24.41
CA PRO A 860 -30.36 -1.98 -25.00
C PRO A 860 -31.66 -1.33 -25.52
N ASN A 861 -31.97 -0.10 -25.09
CA ASN A 861 -33.12 0.68 -25.58
C ASN A 861 -32.83 1.46 -26.90
N GLY A 862 -31.66 1.26 -27.51
CA GLY A 862 -31.23 1.95 -28.74
C GLY A 862 -30.65 3.36 -28.52
N THR A 863 -30.67 3.90 -27.30
CA THR A 863 -29.99 5.18 -27.00
C THR A 863 -28.47 4.97 -26.89
N SER A 864 -27.69 6.00 -27.24
CA SER A 864 -26.24 5.99 -27.08
C SER A 864 -25.79 7.22 -26.29
N ALA A 865 -24.76 7.08 -25.46
CA ALA A 865 -24.05 8.21 -24.83
C ALA A 865 -22.60 8.24 -25.30
N HIS A 866 -22.01 9.44 -25.35
CA HIS A 866 -20.61 9.67 -25.70
C HIS A 866 -19.93 10.35 -24.52
N VAL A 867 -18.84 9.76 -24.02
CA VAL A 867 -18.12 10.17 -22.80
C VAL A 867 -16.65 10.33 -23.14
N GLN A 868 -16.00 11.39 -22.66
CA GLN A 868 -14.56 11.55 -22.79
C GLN A 868 -13.84 10.73 -21.72
N VAL A 869 -12.81 10.00 -22.12
CA VAL A 869 -11.94 9.23 -21.23
C VAL A 869 -10.49 9.47 -21.62
N THR A 870 -9.64 9.74 -20.64
CA THR A 870 -8.21 10.04 -20.89
C THR A 870 -7.44 8.73 -21.03
N SER A 871 -6.67 8.58 -22.11
CA SER A 871 -5.71 7.49 -22.27
C SER A 871 -4.67 7.55 -21.15
N ARG A 872 -4.51 6.48 -20.38
CA ARG A 872 -3.47 6.37 -19.33
C ARG A 872 -2.22 5.65 -19.84
N ILE A 873 -1.94 5.82 -21.13
CA ILE A 873 -0.60 5.71 -21.72
C ILE A 873 0.06 7.06 -21.43
N ASP A 874 0.97 7.11 -20.47
CA ASP A 874 1.39 8.38 -19.86
C ASP A 874 2.65 8.96 -20.50
N THR A 875 3.39 8.15 -21.28
CA THR A 875 4.74 8.48 -21.77
C THR A 875 4.95 8.18 -23.27
N PRO A 876 5.93 8.83 -23.95
CA PRO A 876 6.23 8.54 -25.35
C PRO A 876 6.71 7.09 -25.61
N ILE A 877 7.46 6.50 -24.67
CA ILE A 877 7.95 5.11 -24.83
C ILE A 877 6.83 4.09 -24.62
N GLU A 878 5.85 4.40 -23.77
CA GLU A 878 4.66 3.57 -23.58
C GLU A 878 3.75 3.54 -24.80
N VAL A 879 3.67 4.65 -25.56
CA VAL A 879 3.01 4.66 -26.87
C VAL A 879 3.69 3.66 -27.81
N ASP A 880 5.02 3.56 -27.82
CA ASP A 880 5.74 2.60 -28.66
C ASP A 880 5.60 1.15 -28.17
N TYR A 881 5.56 0.92 -26.85
CA TYR A 881 5.18 -0.40 -26.30
C TYR A 881 3.76 -0.80 -26.77
N TYR A 882 2.79 0.11 -26.69
CA TYR A 882 1.42 -0.14 -27.12
C TYR A 882 1.33 -0.42 -28.64
N ARG A 883 1.98 0.40 -29.48
CA ARG A 883 2.13 0.18 -30.94
C ARG A 883 2.70 -1.19 -31.30
N HIS A 884 3.61 -1.71 -30.48
CA HIS A 884 4.25 -2.99 -30.73
C HIS A 884 3.42 -4.19 -30.26
N GLY A 885 2.30 -3.97 -29.55
CA GLY A 885 1.45 -5.01 -28.96
C GLY A 885 1.91 -5.44 -27.56
N GLY A 886 2.61 -4.54 -26.85
CA GLY A 886 3.24 -4.78 -25.56
C GLY A 886 4.76 -4.64 -25.60
N ILE A 887 5.38 -4.55 -24.43
CA ILE A 887 6.82 -4.36 -24.29
C ILE A 887 7.64 -5.59 -24.71
N LEU A 888 7.12 -6.81 -24.50
CA LEU A 888 7.85 -8.03 -24.88
C LEU A 888 7.98 -8.15 -26.42
N PRO A 889 6.90 -7.92 -27.21
CA PRO A 889 7.03 -7.74 -28.66
C PRO A 889 7.81 -6.48 -29.10
N TYR A 890 7.91 -5.43 -28.29
CA TYR A 890 8.77 -4.27 -28.58
C TYR A 890 10.25 -4.68 -28.52
N VAL A 891 10.69 -5.18 -27.37
CA VAL A 891 12.08 -5.55 -27.12
C VAL A 891 12.54 -6.69 -28.03
N LEU A 892 11.70 -7.69 -28.30
CA LEU A 892 12.04 -8.78 -29.22
C LEU A 892 12.28 -8.29 -30.65
N ARG A 893 11.57 -7.24 -31.12
CA ARG A 893 11.86 -6.62 -32.43
C ARG A 893 13.18 -5.85 -32.44
N LEU A 894 13.57 -5.21 -31.33
CA LEU A 894 14.88 -4.58 -31.21
C LEU A 894 16.01 -5.63 -31.26
N LEU A 895 15.92 -6.68 -30.44
CA LEU A 895 16.95 -7.73 -30.34
C LEU A 895 17.12 -8.59 -31.62
N LEU A 896 16.10 -8.63 -32.49
CA LEU A 896 16.15 -9.35 -33.77
C LEU A 896 16.30 -8.42 -35.00
N GLY A 897 16.30 -7.10 -34.79
CA GLY A 897 16.36 -6.07 -35.85
C GLY A 897 17.72 -5.95 -36.53
N PRO A 898 17.86 -5.07 -37.54
CA PRO A 898 19.15 -4.81 -38.19
C PRO A 898 20.17 -4.16 -37.24
N ASP A 899 19.71 -3.29 -36.33
CA ASP A 899 20.55 -2.58 -35.37
C ASP A 899 21.03 -3.46 -34.19
N ALA A 900 20.56 -4.72 -34.10
CA ALA A 900 21.00 -5.69 -33.11
C ALA A 900 22.49 -6.12 -33.26
N GLN A 901 23.20 -5.62 -34.28
CA GLN A 901 24.61 -5.92 -34.55
C GLN A 901 25.61 -5.20 -33.63
N VAL A 902 25.17 -4.43 -32.63
CA VAL A 902 26.05 -3.91 -31.56
C VAL A 902 26.22 -4.94 -30.44
N THR A 903 26.60 -6.17 -30.81
CA THR A 903 26.99 -7.23 -29.86
C THR A 903 28.35 -6.92 -29.25
N PRO A 904 28.50 -6.83 -27.92
CA PRO A 904 29.78 -6.54 -27.27
C PRO A 904 30.67 -7.80 -27.17
N GLU A 905 31.02 -8.43 -28.29
CA GLU A 905 32.13 -9.40 -28.36
C GLU A 905 32.50 -9.79 -29.81
N GLN A 906 33.75 -9.54 -30.22
CA GLN A 906 34.55 -10.46 -31.04
C GLN A 906 36.06 -10.23 -30.81
N SER A 907 36.73 -11.28 -30.30
CA SER A 907 38.18 -11.51 -30.28
C SER A 907 39.13 -10.44 -29.70
N VAL A 908 39.59 -10.70 -28.47
CA VAL A 908 41.04 -10.65 -28.17
C VAL A 908 41.56 -12.09 -28.24
N PRO A 909 42.66 -12.40 -28.96
CA PRO A 909 43.07 -13.78 -29.20
C PRO A 909 43.80 -14.42 -28.01
N ASN A 910 43.55 -15.71 -27.77
CA ASN A 910 44.30 -16.52 -26.82
C ASN A 910 45.79 -16.59 -27.20
N PHE A 911 46.68 -16.19 -26.29
CA PHE A 911 48.11 -16.42 -26.40
C PHE A 911 48.51 -17.78 -25.83
N SER A 912 48.47 -18.82 -26.67
CA SER A 912 49.09 -20.12 -26.39
C SER A 912 49.76 -20.69 -27.65
N HIS A 913 51.05 -20.36 -27.82
CA HIS A 913 52.07 -20.96 -28.71
C HIS A 913 51.71 -21.44 -30.14
N LEU A 914 52.45 -20.91 -31.13
CA LEU A 914 53.06 -21.60 -32.30
C LEU A 914 52.19 -22.69 -33.00
N SER A 915 51.78 -22.52 -34.27
CA SER A 915 52.69 -22.58 -35.42
C SER A 915 52.14 -21.95 -36.74
N THR A 916 52.69 -22.33 -37.91
CA THR A 916 52.72 -21.58 -39.18
C THR A 916 51.64 -21.91 -40.24
N THR A 917 51.71 -21.15 -41.36
CA THR A 917 51.44 -21.52 -42.78
C THR A 917 50.05 -21.34 -43.44
N THR A 918 49.86 -20.14 -44.02
CA THR A 918 49.50 -19.84 -45.45
C THR A 918 48.44 -20.63 -46.24
N HIS A 919 47.39 -19.94 -46.74
CA HIS A 919 47.07 -19.66 -48.18
C HIS A 919 45.71 -18.91 -48.33
N LYS A 920 45.51 -17.91 -49.23
CA LYS A 920 44.95 -17.95 -50.62
C LYS A 920 43.61 -18.73 -50.78
N GLU A 921 42.60 -18.33 -51.60
CA GLU A 921 42.41 -17.25 -52.60
C GLU A 921 40.90 -17.08 -52.99
N LYS A 922 40.45 -15.89 -53.47
CA LYS A 922 39.33 -15.64 -54.45
C LYS A 922 37.92 -16.27 -54.18
N SER A 923 36.86 -16.11 -55.00
CA SER A 923 36.13 -14.95 -55.63
C SER A 923 34.78 -15.53 -56.21
N SER A 924 33.79 -14.88 -56.85
CA SER A 924 33.38 -13.50 -57.25
C SER A 924 31.98 -13.56 -57.95
N MET A 925 31.23 -12.43 -58.04
CA MET A 925 30.11 -12.17 -59.01
C MET A 925 28.78 -12.98 -58.83
N SER A 926 27.58 -12.59 -59.33
CA SER A 926 27.06 -11.32 -59.93
C SER A 926 25.51 -11.24 -60.06
N SER A 927 25.01 -10.03 -60.37
CA SER A 927 23.98 -9.68 -61.42
C SER A 927 22.45 -9.88 -61.28
N ASN A 928 21.74 -8.74 -61.20
CA ASN A 928 20.70 -8.20 -62.13
C ASN A 928 19.33 -8.87 -62.41
N ASN A 929 18.22 -8.13 -62.16
CA ASN A 929 17.29 -7.49 -63.15
C ASN A 929 15.86 -7.25 -62.55
N THR A 930 15.30 -6.02 -62.53
CA THR A 930 14.40 -5.35 -63.52
C THR A 930 13.19 -6.20 -63.99
N HIS A 931 11.93 -5.75 -64.13
CA HIS A 931 11.29 -4.42 -64.35
C HIS A 931 9.81 -4.47 -63.81
N LYS A 932 8.86 -3.52 -63.91
CA LYS A 932 8.46 -2.51 -64.95
C LYS A 932 7.50 -1.43 -64.37
N GLN A 933 6.95 -0.53 -65.22
CA GLN A 933 6.23 0.72 -64.83
C GLN A 933 4.71 0.73 -65.15
N GLY A 934 3.99 1.72 -64.62
CA GLY A 934 2.68 2.23 -65.11
C GLY A 934 2.36 3.64 -64.60
N GLN A 935 1.75 4.52 -65.42
CA GLN A 935 1.27 5.87 -65.06
C GLN A 935 -0.28 5.95 -65.18
N TRP A 936 -0.97 7.06 -64.87
CA TRP A 936 -1.33 8.12 -65.85
C TRP A 936 -1.93 9.41 -65.18
N ALA A 937 -2.18 10.45 -66.00
CA ALA A 937 -2.65 11.82 -65.66
C ALA A 937 -3.95 11.92 -64.80
N LYS A 938 -4.07 12.83 -63.81
CA LYS A 938 -4.25 14.31 -63.84
C LYS A 938 -5.59 14.83 -64.41
N TRP A 939 -6.32 15.63 -63.62
CA TRP A 939 -7.33 16.63 -64.03
C TRP A 939 -7.24 17.87 -63.10
N THR A 940 -7.76 19.02 -63.53
CA THR A 940 -7.68 20.32 -62.81
C THR A 940 -8.93 21.18 -63.05
N GLY A 941 -9.39 21.93 -62.05
CA GLY A 941 -10.44 22.95 -62.19
C GLY A 941 -10.54 23.84 -60.93
N ALA A 942 -10.90 25.12 -61.07
CA ALA A 942 -10.93 26.09 -59.96
C ALA A 942 -11.87 27.28 -60.19
N ALA A 943 -12.69 27.60 -59.18
CA ALA A 943 -13.36 28.88 -58.86
C ALA A 943 -13.99 28.69 -57.45
N VAL A 944 -13.99 29.58 -56.45
CA VAL A 944 -13.89 31.06 -56.29
C VAL A 944 -15.24 31.80 -56.27
N ALA A 945 -15.49 32.43 -55.11
CA ALA A 945 -16.40 33.54 -54.80
C ALA A 945 -17.93 33.33 -54.78
N ALA A 946 -18.50 33.41 -53.57
CA ALA A 946 -19.71 34.19 -53.28
C ALA A 946 -19.64 34.69 -51.81
N LEU A 947 -19.51 36.00 -51.61
CA LEU A 947 -19.47 36.65 -50.28
C LEU A 947 -20.46 37.83 -50.26
N LEU A 948 -21.11 38.03 -49.10
CA LEU A 948 -21.80 39.26 -48.67
C LEU A 948 -23.10 39.72 -49.37
N VAL A 949 -23.74 40.70 -48.71
CA VAL A 949 -25.02 41.40 -49.00
C VAL A 949 -26.27 40.53 -48.72
N ALA A 950 -26.94 40.56 -47.56
CA ALA A 950 -27.15 41.59 -46.52
C ALA A 950 -28.19 42.69 -46.85
N LEU A 951 -28.97 43.09 -45.83
CA LEU A 951 -30.06 44.09 -45.79
C LEU A 951 -31.46 43.61 -46.27
N LEU A 952 -32.47 44.42 -45.87
CA LEU A 952 -33.94 44.25 -46.00
C LEU A 952 -34.52 43.14 -45.07
N PHE A 953 -35.27 43.44 -43.99
CA PHE A 953 -35.72 44.74 -43.46
C PHE A 953 -35.97 44.71 -41.92
N ARG A 954 -36.26 45.92 -41.40
CA ARG A 954 -36.67 46.33 -40.04
C ARG A 954 -37.74 45.45 -39.37
N GLY A 955 -37.90 45.46 -38.03
CA GLY A 955 -37.22 46.32 -37.04
C GLY A 955 -37.77 46.17 -35.61
N CYS A 956 -37.59 47.21 -34.79
CA CYS A 956 -37.83 47.21 -33.33
C CYS A 956 -39.31 47.04 -32.93
N ASN A 957 -39.54 46.43 -31.77
CA ASN A 957 -40.12 47.15 -30.62
C ASN A 957 -39.90 46.41 -29.29
N ASP A 958 -40.00 47.19 -28.22
CA ASP A 958 -39.95 46.79 -26.80
C ASP A 958 -41.40 46.65 -26.24
N TRP A 959 -41.55 46.46 -24.91
CA TRP A 959 -42.79 46.46 -24.08
C TRP A 959 -43.56 45.13 -23.88
N GLY A 960 -43.80 44.80 -22.60
CA GLY A 960 -45.18 44.90 -22.06
C GLY A 960 -45.99 43.62 -21.74
N GLN A 961 -45.83 43.11 -20.52
CA GLN A 961 -46.77 42.33 -19.66
C GLN A 961 -48.22 41.93 -20.10
N THR A 962 -48.55 40.64 -19.89
CA THR A 962 -49.80 40.04 -19.30
C THR A 962 -51.21 40.16 -19.95
N VAL A 963 -52.02 39.10 -19.76
CA VAL A 963 -53.49 38.98 -19.46
C VAL A 963 -53.90 37.50 -19.70
N GLN A 964 -54.47 36.70 -18.77
CA GLN A 964 -55.84 36.63 -18.17
C GLN A 964 -56.99 36.36 -19.18
N ALA A 965 -58.16 35.75 -18.89
CA ALA A 965 -58.89 35.37 -17.66
C ALA A 965 -59.73 34.05 -17.95
N PRO A 966 -60.86 33.66 -17.29
CA PRO A 966 -61.62 34.19 -16.13
C PRO A 966 -62.01 33.13 -15.05
N LYS A 967 -62.96 33.48 -14.14
CA LYS A 967 -63.40 32.73 -12.93
C LYS A 967 -64.78 32.04 -13.10
N ILE A 968 -65.11 31.15 -12.15
CA ILE A 968 -66.49 30.86 -11.66
C ILE A 968 -66.51 30.94 -10.10
N ASP A 969 -67.70 30.98 -9.49
CA ASP A 969 -68.05 31.67 -8.24
C ASP A 969 -68.38 30.72 -7.03
N PRO A 970 -68.22 31.13 -5.74
CA PRO A 970 -68.38 30.22 -4.59
C PRO A 970 -69.41 30.67 -3.51
N ALA A 971 -70.65 30.10 -3.48
CA ALA A 971 -71.48 29.99 -2.25
C ALA A 971 -72.80 29.16 -2.36
N VAL A 972 -72.77 27.83 -2.18
CA VAL A 972 -73.87 27.00 -1.60
C VAL A 972 -73.20 25.77 -0.94
N VAL A 973 -73.10 25.52 0.36
CA VAL A 973 -73.96 25.69 1.56
C VAL A 973 -74.98 24.55 1.77
N ASN A 974 -74.53 23.39 2.30
CA ASN A 974 -74.87 22.93 3.68
C ASN A 974 -74.42 21.50 4.03
N LYS A 975 -73.84 21.34 5.25
CA LYS A 975 -73.78 20.12 6.10
C LYS A 975 -72.97 18.93 5.54
N ILE A 976 -72.36 18.07 6.37
CA ILE A 976 -72.53 17.84 7.82
C ILE A 976 -71.22 18.10 8.59
N ASP A 977 -71.31 18.82 9.71
CA ASP A 977 -70.23 18.85 10.71
C ASP A 977 -70.20 17.54 11.51
N ALA A 978 -69.03 16.92 11.56
CA ALA A 978 -68.59 16.14 12.70
C ALA A 978 -67.27 16.77 13.18
N PRO A 979 -67.06 16.98 14.49
CA PRO A 979 -65.81 17.54 14.99
C PRO A 979 -64.68 16.55 14.67
N ALA A 980 -63.84 16.91 13.71
CA ALA A 980 -62.63 16.16 13.41
C ALA A 980 -61.72 16.22 14.64
N VAL A 981 -61.71 15.13 15.43
CA VAL A 981 -60.68 14.89 16.44
C VAL A 981 -59.34 15.12 15.77
N PRO A 982 -58.44 15.96 16.31
CA PRO A 982 -57.13 16.20 15.70
C PRO A 982 -56.44 14.87 15.46
N VAL A 983 -56.29 14.50 14.19
CA VAL A 983 -55.65 13.23 13.82
C VAL A 983 -54.18 13.39 14.13
N ALA A 984 -53.77 12.94 15.33
CA ALA A 984 -52.43 13.12 15.84
C ALA A 984 -51.42 12.61 14.82
N ASN A 985 -50.66 13.54 14.24
CA ASN A 985 -49.82 13.30 13.06
C ASN A 985 -48.39 13.82 13.26
N LYS A 986 -48.16 14.67 14.26
CA LYS A 986 -46.82 15.10 14.69
C LYS A 986 -46.26 14.08 15.69
N LEU A 987 -44.96 13.84 15.63
CA LEU A 987 -44.26 13.03 16.62
C LEU A 987 -44.01 13.86 17.90
N MET A 988 -43.89 13.20 19.05
CA MET A 988 -43.45 13.85 20.28
C MET A 988 -42.02 14.37 20.13
N GLN A 989 -41.79 15.62 20.45
CA GLN A 989 -40.46 16.22 20.40
C GLN A 989 -40.13 16.87 21.73
N LEU A 990 -39.07 16.38 22.38
CA LEU A 990 -38.56 16.88 23.66
C LEU A 990 -37.04 17.08 23.59
N ALA A 991 -36.53 18.14 24.20
CA ALA A 991 -35.10 18.41 24.31
C ALA A 991 -34.72 18.71 25.77
N GLY A 992 -33.80 17.91 26.31
CA GLY A 992 -33.34 17.94 27.69
C GLY A 992 -31.84 18.24 27.81
N PHE A 993 -31.45 19.05 28.79
CA PHE A 993 -30.03 19.39 29.05
C PHE A 993 -29.72 19.39 30.54
N ASN A 994 -28.62 18.75 30.95
CA ASN A 994 -28.09 18.81 32.30
C ASN A 994 -26.94 19.83 32.42
N ASN A 995 -27.23 20.97 33.06
CA ASN A 995 -26.20 21.93 33.45
C ASN A 995 -25.81 21.73 34.91
N ASN A 996 -24.70 21.03 35.17
CA ASN A 996 -24.09 20.88 36.50
C ASN A 996 -25.05 20.42 37.60
N GLY A 997 -25.87 19.42 37.29
CA GLY A 997 -26.85 18.82 38.19
C GLY A 997 -28.25 19.42 38.10
N LYS A 998 -28.44 20.49 37.32
CA LYS A 998 -29.77 21.07 37.04
C LYS A 998 -30.26 20.70 35.64
N PHE A 999 -31.30 19.86 35.57
CA PHE A 999 -31.86 19.38 34.30
C PHE A 999 -33.00 20.26 33.79
N THR A 1000 -32.98 20.67 32.53
CA THR A 1000 -34.07 21.45 31.91
C THR A 1000 -34.62 20.68 30.72
N LEU A 1001 -35.93 20.37 30.74
CA LEU A 1001 -36.64 19.67 29.68
C LEU A 1001 -37.66 20.60 29.02
N ASN A 1002 -37.65 20.67 27.69
CA ASN A 1002 -38.52 21.50 26.86
C ASN A 1002 -39.18 20.62 25.78
N GLY A 1003 -40.31 21.07 25.22
CA GLY A 1003 -40.98 20.37 24.11
C GLY A 1003 -42.49 20.27 24.27
N THR A 1004 -43.12 19.35 23.53
CA THR A 1004 -44.58 19.25 23.45
C THR A 1004 -45.06 17.80 23.59
N VAL A 1005 -46.09 17.58 24.41
CA VAL A 1005 -46.67 16.25 24.70
C VAL A 1005 -48.18 16.18 24.41
N PRO A 1006 -48.78 14.99 24.27
CA PRO A 1006 -50.17 14.83 23.83
C PRO A 1006 -51.22 15.27 24.85
N THR A 1007 -50.93 15.08 26.15
CA THR A 1007 -51.88 15.29 27.26
C THR A 1007 -51.19 15.73 28.54
N ASP A 1008 -51.92 16.43 29.42
CA ASP A 1008 -51.45 16.76 30.77
C ASP A 1008 -51.10 15.53 31.62
N ALA A 1009 -51.73 14.38 31.36
CA ALA A 1009 -51.40 13.12 32.04
C ALA A 1009 -49.97 12.66 31.72
N ILE A 1010 -49.55 12.73 30.45
CA ILE A 1010 -48.16 12.42 30.04
C ILE A 1010 -47.20 13.46 30.60
N LYS A 1011 -47.58 14.75 30.59
CA LYS A 1011 -46.79 15.83 31.22
C LYS A 1011 -46.53 15.55 32.70
N ALA A 1012 -47.56 15.15 33.45
CA ALA A 1012 -47.47 14.85 34.88
C ALA A 1012 -46.63 13.58 35.17
N GLN A 1013 -46.70 12.56 34.32
CA GLN A 1013 -45.85 11.37 34.42
C GLN A 1013 -44.37 11.71 34.25
N ILE A 1014 -44.04 12.52 33.23
CA ILE A 1014 -42.66 12.99 33.00
C ILE A 1014 -42.19 13.88 34.16
N ASP A 1015 -43.04 14.77 34.66
CA ASP A 1015 -42.73 15.63 35.80
C ASP A 1015 -42.39 14.83 37.07
N ALA A 1016 -43.19 13.82 37.40
CA ALA A 1016 -42.99 12.96 38.56
C ALA A 1016 -41.66 12.19 38.48
N GLU A 1017 -41.30 11.68 37.30
CA GLU A 1017 -40.03 10.97 37.12
C GLU A 1017 -38.82 11.93 37.16
N LEU A 1018 -38.91 13.12 36.55
CA LEU A 1018 -37.86 14.15 36.68
C LEU A 1018 -37.64 14.55 38.15
N LYS A 1019 -38.72 14.78 38.89
CA LYS A 1019 -38.70 15.10 40.33
C LYS A 1019 -38.06 13.98 41.16
N LYS A 1020 -38.34 12.72 40.83
CA LYS A 1020 -37.71 11.52 41.42
C LYS A 1020 -36.23 11.40 41.06
N THR A 1021 -35.85 11.72 39.82
CA THR A 1021 -34.48 11.60 39.33
C THR A 1021 -33.55 12.67 39.89
N PHE A 1022 -33.93 13.95 39.81
CA PHE A 1022 -33.05 15.10 40.12
C PHE A 1022 -33.34 15.75 41.49
N GLY A 1023 -34.52 15.52 42.07
CA GLY A 1023 -34.99 16.16 43.30
C GLY A 1023 -35.73 17.48 43.07
N ASP A 1024 -36.51 17.89 44.06
CA ASP A 1024 -37.33 19.10 44.00
C ASP A 1024 -36.47 20.37 43.84
N GLY A 1025 -36.79 21.23 42.86
CA GLY A 1025 -36.06 22.45 42.54
C GLY A 1025 -34.80 22.29 41.67
N ASN A 1026 -34.31 21.06 41.48
CA ASN A 1026 -33.14 20.73 40.65
C ASN A 1026 -33.48 20.41 39.20
N TYR A 1027 -34.73 20.58 38.78
CA TYR A 1027 -35.12 20.47 37.37
C TYR A 1027 -36.08 21.60 36.96
N VAL A 1028 -36.26 21.76 35.65
CA VAL A 1028 -37.20 22.71 35.04
C VAL A 1028 -37.96 21.99 33.93
N ASN A 1029 -39.29 21.98 34.00
CA ASN A 1029 -40.18 21.30 33.07
C ASN A 1029 -41.02 22.32 32.28
N ASN A 1030 -40.57 22.61 31.05
CA ASN A 1030 -41.19 23.57 30.13
C ASN A 1030 -42.10 22.87 29.09
N LEU A 1031 -42.65 21.70 29.40
CA LEU A 1031 -43.48 20.95 28.44
C LEU A 1031 -44.83 21.63 28.18
N ALA A 1032 -45.14 21.87 26.90
CA ALA A 1032 -46.46 22.26 26.43
C ALA A 1032 -47.34 21.04 26.11
N VAL A 1033 -48.66 21.22 26.05
CA VAL A 1033 -49.63 20.17 25.68
C VAL A 1033 -50.29 20.53 24.37
N ALA A 1034 -50.31 19.60 23.40
CA ALA A 1034 -50.97 19.76 22.11
C ALA A 1034 -51.58 18.43 21.62
N ALA A 1035 -52.87 18.46 21.30
CA ALA A 1035 -53.65 17.25 21.00
C ALA A 1035 -53.36 16.61 19.63
N ASP A 1036 -52.56 17.25 18.77
CA ASP A 1036 -52.12 16.73 17.46
C ASP A 1036 -50.77 16.00 17.50
N VAL A 1037 -50.19 15.83 18.69
CA VAL A 1037 -48.94 15.11 18.96
C VAL A 1037 -49.24 13.65 19.35
N LYS A 1038 -48.52 12.69 18.74
CA LYS A 1038 -48.58 11.27 19.11
C LYS A 1038 -47.75 10.97 20.36
N PRO A 1039 -48.18 10.03 21.23
CA PRO A 1039 -47.30 9.38 22.20
C PRO A 1039 -46.11 8.68 21.51
N ALA A 1040 -44.99 8.55 22.22
CA ALA A 1040 -43.80 7.81 21.78
C ALA A 1040 -43.59 6.56 22.64
N GLY A 1041 -43.05 5.50 22.06
CA GLY A 1041 -42.86 4.17 22.67
C GLY A 1041 -41.93 4.18 23.88
N TRP A 1042 -40.95 5.09 23.93
CA TRP A 1042 -40.05 5.22 25.10
C TRP A 1042 -40.78 5.66 26.38
N LEU A 1043 -42.02 6.17 26.30
CA LEU A 1043 -42.86 6.40 27.49
C LEU A 1043 -43.14 5.11 28.28
N ALA A 1044 -43.19 3.95 27.62
CA ALA A 1044 -43.31 2.65 28.29
C ALA A 1044 -42.04 2.27 29.09
N LYS A 1045 -40.94 3.02 28.90
CA LYS A 1045 -39.64 2.89 29.58
C LYS A 1045 -39.29 4.12 30.42
N LEU A 1046 -40.25 5.02 30.68
CA LEU A 1046 -40.03 6.30 31.35
C LEU A 1046 -39.33 6.17 32.73
N ALA A 1047 -39.71 5.17 33.52
CA ALA A 1047 -39.14 4.96 34.86
C ALA A 1047 -37.67 4.53 34.78
N GLY A 1048 -36.76 5.35 35.30
CA GLY A 1048 -35.30 5.18 35.21
C GLY A 1048 -34.66 5.81 33.97
N LEU A 1049 -35.46 6.29 33.00
CA LEU A 1049 -34.94 6.89 31.76
C LEU A 1049 -34.08 8.13 32.02
N PHE A 1050 -34.48 8.98 32.95
CA PHE A 1050 -33.76 10.23 33.20
C PHE A 1050 -32.46 10.06 34.00
N ASP A 1051 -32.23 8.89 34.64
CA ASP A 1051 -31.00 8.62 35.38
C ASP A 1051 -29.76 8.65 34.46
N PHE A 1052 -29.91 8.26 33.19
CA PHE A 1052 -28.85 8.32 32.17
C PHE A 1052 -28.33 9.74 31.93
N PHE A 1053 -29.16 10.78 32.13
CA PHE A 1053 -28.78 12.17 31.89
C PHE A 1053 -28.30 12.89 33.17
N LYS A 1054 -27.99 12.15 34.25
CA LYS A 1054 -27.34 12.71 35.46
C LYS A 1054 -25.90 13.19 35.23
N VAL A 1055 -25.28 12.81 34.12
CA VAL A 1055 -23.98 13.32 33.68
C VAL A 1055 -24.07 14.82 33.35
N SER A 1056 -23.21 15.64 33.93
CA SER A 1056 -23.16 17.09 33.60
C SER A 1056 -22.70 17.29 32.15
N GLY A 1057 -23.33 18.23 31.44
CA GLY A 1057 -23.08 18.48 30.02
C GLY A 1057 -23.91 17.60 29.08
N ALA A 1058 -24.66 16.61 29.59
CA ALA A 1058 -25.50 15.74 28.77
C ALA A 1058 -26.68 16.49 28.14
N GLU A 1059 -26.71 16.51 26.81
CA GLU A 1059 -27.83 16.95 25.98
C GLU A 1059 -28.53 15.73 25.36
N VAL A 1060 -29.86 15.66 25.48
CA VAL A 1060 -30.69 14.60 24.90
C VAL A 1060 -31.87 15.19 24.12
N THR A 1061 -32.13 14.66 22.93
CA THR A 1061 -33.32 15.00 22.13
C THR A 1061 -34.11 13.74 21.80
N PHE A 1062 -35.39 13.74 22.15
CA PHE A 1062 -36.38 12.73 21.79
C PHE A 1062 -37.19 13.25 20.60
N ASN A 1063 -37.31 12.45 19.53
CA ASN A 1063 -38.06 12.80 18.32
C ASN A 1063 -38.84 11.57 17.84
N GLY A 1064 -40.07 11.41 18.34
CA GLY A 1064 -40.80 10.16 18.28
C GLY A 1064 -40.02 9.05 18.99
N ASP A 1065 -39.80 7.95 18.27
CA ASP A 1065 -39.06 6.77 18.75
C ASP A 1065 -37.56 6.81 18.40
N ALA A 1066 -37.04 7.98 18.03
CA ALA A 1066 -35.61 8.24 17.95
C ALA A 1066 -35.14 9.06 19.16
N VAL A 1067 -33.98 8.71 19.72
CA VAL A 1067 -33.31 9.44 20.80
C VAL A 1067 -31.90 9.78 20.38
N THR A 1068 -31.51 11.04 20.52
CA THR A 1068 -30.16 11.53 20.20
C THR A 1068 -29.47 12.01 21.46
N LEU A 1069 -28.26 11.54 21.72
CA LEU A 1069 -27.37 11.93 22.81
C LEU A 1069 -26.21 12.78 22.29
N SER A 1070 -25.83 13.78 23.08
CA SER A 1070 -24.68 14.64 22.81
C SER A 1070 -24.09 15.19 24.12
N GLY A 1071 -22.87 15.73 24.06
CA GLY A 1071 -22.14 16.23 25.24
C GLY A 1071 -21.60 15.15 26.19
N THR A 1072 -21.57 13.88 25.77
CA THR A 1072 -21.11 12.73 26.58
C THR A 1072 -20.35 11.71 25.73
N THR A 1073 -19.71 10.72 26.37
CA THR A 1073 -18.97 9.63 25.69
C THR A 1073 -19.92 8.57 25.10
N GLY A 1074 -19.53 7.93 23.99
CA GLY A 1074 -20.35 6.92 23.28
C GLY A 1074 -20.82 5.74 24.14
N SER A 1075 -20.08 5.41 25.20
CA SER A 1075 -20.43 4.41 26.21
C SER A 1075 -21.73 4.71 26.98
N LEU A 1076 -22.27 5.93 26.90
CA LEU A 1076 -23.59 6.27 27.46
C LEU A 1076 -24.73 5.95 26.49
N SER A 1077 -24.53 6.18 25.18
CA SER A 1077 -25.54 5.87 24.16
C SER A 1077 -25.80 4.38 24.00
N GLU A 1078 -24.77 3.54 24.12
CA GLU A 1078 -24.92 2.08 24.08
C GLU A 1078 -25.81 1.59 25.24
N LYS A 1079 -25.51 2.05 26.47
CA LYS A 1079 -26.30 1.70 27.67
C LYS A 1079 -27.74 2.20 27.59
N LEU A 1080 -27.96 3.38 26.98
CA LEU A 1080 -29.31 3.90 26.73
C LEU A 1080 -30.03 3.10 25.62
N GLN A 1081 -29.32 2.63 24.59
CA GLN A 1081 -29.86 1.75 23.54
C GLN A 1081 -30.33 0.42 24.13
N THR A 1082 -29.52 -0.21 25.00
CA THR A 1082 -29.90 -1.45 25.71
C THR A 1082 -31.10 -1.24 26.63
N PHE A 1083 -31.21 -0.08 27.30
CA PHE A 1083 -32.32 0.23 28.20
C PHE A 1083 -33.66 0.43 27.47
N LEU A 1084 -33.63 1.19 26.37
CA LEU A 1084 -34.82 1.50 25.56
C LEU A 1084 -35.24 0.33 24.66
N GLY A 1085 -34.28 -0.45 24.16
CA GLY A 1085 -34.49 -1.60 23.28
C GLY A 1085 -34.52 -1.24 21.78
N ASP A 1086 -34.32 -2.24 20.93
CA ASP A 1086 -33.99 -2.08 19.51
C ASP A 1086 -35.08 -1.39 18.66
N SER A 1087 -36.32 -1.36 19.15
CA SER A 1087 -37.43 -0.62 18.53
C SER A 1087 -37.33 0.90 18.68
N ILE A 1088 -36.39 1.39 19.46
CA ILE A 1088 -36.21 2.81 19.79
C ILE A 1088 -34.77 3.19 19.45
N LYS A 1089 -34.59 3.96 18.36
CA LYS A 1089 -33.27 4.21 17.78
C LYS A 1089 -32.51 5.26 18.58
N VAL A 1090 -31.55 4.82 19.38
CA VAL A 1090 -30.60 5.70 20.07
C VAL A 1090 -29.43 6.00 19.13
N SER A 1091 -28.95 7.24 19.18
CA SER A 1091 -27.78 7.68 18.43
C SER A 1091 -26.96 8.66 19.26
N ALA A 1092 -25.65 8.49 19.30
CA ALA A 1092 -24.75 9.58 19.67
C ALA A 1092 -24.21 10.24 18.40
N LEU A 1093 -24.01 11.54 18.44
CA LEU A 1093 -23.07 12.20 17.53
C LEU A 1093 -21.81 12.56 18.30
N ASP A 1094 -20.66 12.07 17.84
CA ASP A 1094 -19.36 12.40 18.40
C ASP A 1094 -18.87 13.79 17.94
N ILE A 1095 -19.73 14.77 18.20
CA ILE A 1095 -19.49 16.20 18.05
C ILE A 1095 -18.30 16.64 18.90
N ALA A 1096 -18.07 15.97 20.05
CA ALA A 1096 -16.95 16.24 20.94
C ALA A 1096 -15.60 15.94 20.27
N ASN A 1097 -15.38 14.72 19.76
CA ASN A 1097 -14.11 14.41 19.09
C ASN A 1097 -14.00 15.12 17.74
N ALA A 1098 -15.09 15.33 16.99
CA ALA A 1098 -15.08 16.13 15.77
C ALA A 1098 -14.65 17.59 16.02
N SER A 1099 -15.20 18.24 17.05
CA SER A 1099 -14.82 19.60 17.45
C SER A 1099 -13.40 19.66 18.02
N LYS A 1100 -12.98 18.66 18.79
CA LYS A 1100 -11.61 18.53 19.32
C LYS A 1100 -10.56 18.36 18.21
N ALA A 1101 -10.82 17.51 17.22
CA ALA A 1101 -9.95 17.32 16.06
C ALA A 1101 -9.85 18.59 15.20
N ALA A 1102 -10.99 19.23 14.91
CA ALA A 1102 -11.02 20.52 14.21
C ALA A 1102 -10.25 21.62 14.95
N THR A 1103 -10.36 21.67 16.28
CA THR A 1103 -9.63 22.61 17.14
C THR A 1103 -8.12 22.34 17.15
N GLY A 1104 -7.70 21.06 17.15
CA GLY A 1104 -6.30 20.67 16.97
C GLY A 1104 -5.74 21.11 15.63
N ASN A 1105 -6.39 20.72 14.53
CA ASN A 1105 -5.98 21.08 13.16
C ASN A 1105 -5.83 22.60 12.98
N ALA A 1106 -6.75 23.40 13.55
CA ALA A 1106 -6.66 24.85 13.53
C ALA A 1106 -5.48 25.39 14.36
N LEU A 1107 -5.21 24.83 15.53
CA LEU A 1107 -4.07 25.21 16.36
C LEU A 1107 -2.74 24.91 15.66
N ASP A 1108 -2.61 23.73 15.06
CA ASP A 1108 -1.40 23.29 14.39
C ASP A 1108 -1.15 24.09 13.10
N THR A 1109 -2.20 24.39 12.34
CA THR A 1109 -2.13 25.30 11.19
C THR A 1109 -1.66 26.70 11.61
N LEU A 1110 -2.28 27.28 12.66
CA LEU A 1110 -1.84 28.58 13.21
C LEU A 1110 -0.42 28.54 13.79
N ASN A 1111 0.07 27.38 14.23
CA ASN A 1111 1.44 27.19 14.70
C ASN A 1111 2.46 27.10 13.56
N ALA A 1112 2.06 26.56 12.40
CA ALA A 1112 2.89 26.49 11.19
C ALA A 1112 2.98 27.83 10.42
N LEU A 1113 2.05 28.77 10.65
CA LEU A 1113 2.12 30.11 10.04
C LEU A 1113 3.37 30.89 10.49
N LYS A 1114 4.07 31.47 9.50
CA LYS A 1114 5.22 32.36 9.72
C LYS A 1114 4.78 33.71 10.31
N PRO A 1115 5.67 34.47 11.00
CA PRO A 1115 5.30 35.76 11.61
C PRO A 1115 4.78 36.83 10.64
N ASP A 1116 5.16 36.75 9.37
CA ASP A 1116 4.77 37.65 8.30
C ASP A 1116 3.40 37.32 7.66
N ALA A 1117 2.85 36.11 7.90
CA ALA A 1117 1.61 35.60 7.29
C ALA A 1117 0.45 36.62 7.23
N SER A 1118 -0.30 36.61 6.14
CA SER A 1118 -1.38 37.56 5.89
C SER A 1118 -2.56 37.38 6.84
N GLY A 1119 -3.37 38.43 6.97
CA GLY A 1119 -4.63 38.35 7.72
C GLY A 1119 -5.54 37.22 7.22
N LYS A 1120 -5.61 37.03 5.88
CA LYS A 1120 -6.40 35.96 5.27
C LYS A 1120 -5.93 34.57 5.68
N GLU A 1121 -4.63 34.27 5.64
CA GLU A 1121 -4.11 32.95 6.04
C GLU A 1121 -4.42 32.63 7.51
N ILE A 1122 -4.44 33.64 8.38
CA ILE A 1122 -4.84 33.49 9.79
C ILE A 1122 -6.35 33.23 9.91
N LEU A 1123 -7.19 33.83 9.06
CA LEU A 1123 -8.64 33.53 9.01
C LEU A 1123 -8.94 32.16 8.40
N ASP A 1124 -8.23 31.77 7.34
CA ASP A 1124 -8.35 30.44 6.72
C ASP A 1124 -8.05 29.35 7.76
N ALA A 1125 -6.98 29.52 8.55
CA ALA A 1125 -6.63 28.63 9.66
C ALA A 1125 -7.66 28.66 10.81
N LEU A 1126 -8.24 29.84 11.13
CA LEU A 1126 -9.31 29.96 12.13
C LEU A 1126 -10.62 29.28 11.68
N ASN A 1127 -10.94 29.31 10.38
CA ASN A 1127 -12.12 28.66 9.80
C ASN A 1127 -12.04 27.11 9.84
N LEU A 1128 -10.87 26.54 10.09
CA LEU A 1128 -10.73 25.08 10.37
C LEU A 1128 -11.29 24.69 11.74
N GLN A 1129 -11.45 25.64 12.67
CA GLN A 1129 -11.92 25.37 14.03
C GLN A 1129 -13.45 25.30 14.11
N ILE A 1130 -13.97 24.21 14.67
CA ILE A 1130 -15.37 24.15 15.12
C ILE A 1130 -15.45 24.57 16.59
N ILE A 1131 -16.11 25.70 16.87
CA ILE A 1131 -16.43 26.16 18.23
C ILE A 1131 -17.79 25.58 18.65
N ASN A 1132 -17.78 24.42 19.32
CA ASN A 1132 -19.02 23.75 19.74
C ASN A 1132 -19.62 24.40 21.01
N PHE A 1133 -20.29 25.53 20.84
CA PHE A 1133 -21.08 26.16 21.91
C PHE A 1133 -22.24 25.26 22.37
N ALA A 1134 -22.29 24.95 23.67
CA ALA A 1134 -23.42 24.26 24.31
C ALA A 1134 -24.78 24.92 23.99
N SER A 1135 -25.86 24.15 24.04
CA SER A 1135 -27.20 24.62 23.64
C SER A 1135 -27.65 25.84 24.43
N GLY A 1136 -28.22 26.83 23.72
CA GLY A 1136 -28.58 28.14 24.27
C GLY A 1136 -27.42 29.04 24.72
N SER A 1137 -26.17 28.56 24.74
CA SER A 1137 -25.00 29.29 25.26
C SER A 1137 -24.24 30.06 24.18
N ALA A 1138 -23.58 31.13 24.61
CA ALA A 1138 -22.57 31.88 23.85
C ALA A 1138 -21.19 31.89 24.56
N VAL A 1139 -20.98 31.03 25.56
CA VAL A 1139 -19.70 30.87 26.25
C VAL A 1139 -18.75 30.01 25.40
N ILE A 1140 -17.56 30.55 25.09
CA ILE A 1140 -16.54 29.84 24.29
C ILE A 1140 -15.90 28.72 25.13
N PRO A 1141 -15.90 27.45 24.67
CA PRO A 1141 -15.23 26.33 25.33
C PRO A 1141 -13.74 26.58 25.57
N ALA A 1142 -13.17 26.00 26.63
CA ALA A 1142 -11.80 26.29 27.08
C ALA A 1142 -10.74 25.85 26.07
N GLU A 1143 -11.00 24.74 25.36
CA GLU A 1143 -10.23 24.20 24.25
C GLU A 1143 -10.11 25.19 23.08
N ASN A 1144 -11.21 25.85 22.70
CA ASN A 1144 -11.22 26.83 21.61
C ASN A 1144 -10.48 28.13 21.97
N GLN A 1145 -10.38 28.46 23.26
CA GLN A 1145 -9.68 29.67 23.72
C GLN A 1145 -8.16 29.62 23.46
N ALA A 1146 -7.56 28.44 23.30
CA ALA A 1146 -6.14 28.31 22.93
C ALA A 1146 -5.89 28.78 21.49
N VAL A 1147 -6.70 28.30 20.55
CA VAL A 1147 -6.67 28.67 19.12
C VAL A 1147 -6.89 30.18 18.95
N LEU A 1148 -7.92 30.72 19.61
CA LEU A 1148 -8.24 32.15 19.55
C LEU A 1148 -7.13 33.03 20.13
N LYS A 1149 -6.43 32.59 21.20
CA LYS A 1149 -5.24 33.29 21.74
C LYS A 1149 -4.07 33.29 20.75
N LYS A 1150 -3.81 32.16 20.09
CA LYS A 1150 -2.77 32.05 19.05
C LYS A 1150 -3.08 32.99 17.88
N ALA A 1151 -4.31 32.97 17.36
CA ALA A 1151 -4.73 33.86 16.28
C ALA A 1151 -4.67 35.34 16.68
N ALA A 1152 -5.16 35.72 17.87
CA ALA A 1152 -5.05 37.09 18.39
C ALA A 1152 -3.58 37.57 18.45
N THR A 1153 -2.66 36.67 18.82
CA THR A 1153 -1.22 36.96 18.88
C THR A 1153 -0.62 37.30 17.50
N LEU A 1154 -1.15 36.70 16.42
CA LEU A 1154 -0.76 36.96 15.04
C LEU A 1154 -1.49 38.18 14.42
N LEU A 1155 -2.74 38.43 14.83
CA LEU A 1155 -3.59 39.50 14.28
C LEU A 1155 -3.32 40.88 14.89
N LYS A 1156 -2.89 40.98 16.16
CA LYS A 1156 -2.69 42.26 16.89
C LYS A 1156 -1.84 43.31 16.14
N ASP A 1157 -0.90 42.86 15.30
CA ASP A 1157 0.05 43.71 14.57
C ASP A 1157 -0.42 44.00 13.12
N LYS A 1158 -1.51 43.36 12.64
CA LYS A 1158 -2.06 43.49 11.28
C LYS A 1158 -3.13 44.60 11.19
N LYS A 1159 -2.83 45.78 11.74
CA LYS A 1159 -3.82 46.84 12.07
C LYS A 1159 -4.66 47.36 10.90
N ASP A 1160 -4.17 47.23 9.67
CA ASP A 1160 -4.88 47.66 8.45
C ASP A 1160 -5.82 46.57 7.88
N PHE A 1161 -5.95 45.41 8.54
CA PHE A 1161 -6.79 44.29 8.12
C PHE A 1161 -8.09 44.23 8.95
N THR A 1162 -9.24 44.34 8.29
CA THR A 1162 -10.58 44.28 8.90
C THR A 1162 -11.35 43.04 8.45
N PHE A 1163 -12.07 42.36 9.35
CA PHE A 1163 -12.86 41.17 9.02
C PHE A 1163 -14.16 41.03 9.83
N GLU A 1164 -15.12 40.29 9.28
CA GLU A 1164 -16.40 39.94 9.91
C GLU A 1164 -16.33 38.58 10.60
N ILE A 1165 -16.92 38.50 11.79
CA ILE A 1165 -17.18 37.26 12.51
C ILE A 1165 -18.66 36.93 12.37
N GLY A 1166 -18.97 35.99 11.48
CA GLY A 1166 -20.31 35.49 11.20
C GLY A 1166 -20.69 34.36 12.16
N GLY A 1167 -21.76 34.56 12.94
CA GLY A 1167 -22.34 33.53 13.78
C GLY A 1167 -23.51 32.84 13.08
N HIS A 1168 -23.52 31.50 13.09
CA HIS A 1168 -24.55 30.68 12.44
C HIS A 1168 -25.23 29.71 13.41
N ALA A 1169 -26.45 29.30 13.06
CA ALA A 1169 -27.25 28.31 13.77
C ALA A 1169 -27.89 27.34 12.76
N ASP A 1170 -28.45 26.24 13.26
CA ASP A 1170 -29.29 25.36 12.45
C ASP A 1170 -30.77 25.83 12.46
N ASN A 1171 -31.62 25.05 11.78
CA ASN A 1171 -33.05 25.31 11.64
C ASN A 1171 -33.93 24.85 12.83
N VAL A 1172 -33.36 24.39 13.95
CA VAL A 1172 -34.11 23.90 15.10
C VAL A 1172 -34.31 25.03 16.12
N GLY A 1173 -35.57 25.30 16.46
CA GLY A 1173 -35.95 26.36 17.40
C GLY A 1173 -36.72 27.49 16.72
N ASN A 1174 -36.70 28.67 17.32
CA ASN A 1174 -37.35 29.86 16.78
C ASN A 1174 -36.34 30.72 16.01
N GLU A 1175 -36.67 31.10 14.77
CA GLU A 1175 -35.76 31.83 13.87
C GLU A 1175 -35.18 33.11 14.48
N ALA A 1176 -36.00 33.94 15.14
CA ALA A 1176 -35.54 35.17 15.78
C ALA A 1176 -34.66 34.89 17.01
N ALA A 1177 -34.93 33.81 17.75
CA ALA A 1177 -34.08 33.36 18.85
C ALA A 1177 -32.73 32.81 18.33
N ASN A 1178 -32.74 32.04 17.24
CA ASN A 1178 -31.53 31.49 16.61
C ASN A 1178 -30.65 32.61 16.02
N LEU A 1179 -31.26 33.62 15.39
CA LEU A 1179 -30.57 34.85 14.97
C LEU A 1179 -29.90 35.55 16.15
N THR A 1180 -30.67 35.85 17.21
CA THR A 1180 -30.18 36.50 18.44
C THR A 1180 -29.06 35.71 19.14
N LEU A 1181 -29.15 34.37 19.16
CA LEU A 1181 -28.14 33.50 19.75
C LEU A 1181 -26.86 33.47 18.90
N SER A 1182 -27.00 33.41 17.57
CA SER A 1182 -25.88 33.42 16.64
C SER A 1182 -25.09 34.74 16.70
N GLU A 1183 -25.78 35.87 16.84
CA GLU A 1183 -25.18 37.19 17.04
C GLU A 1183 -24.38 37.27 18.36
N LYS A 1184 -24.95 36.75 19.45
CA LYS A 1184 -24.25 36.67 20.75
C LYS A 1184 -23.01 35.79 20.71
N ARG A 1185 -23.04 34.69 19.94
CA ARG A 1185 -21.88 33.79 19.72
C ARG A 1185 -20.76 34.49 18.94
N ALA A 1186 -21.10 35.22 17.88
CA ALA A 1186 -20.14 36.04 17.14
C ALA A 1186 -19.54 37.15 18.01
N ALA A 1187 -20.37 37.88 18.77
CA ALA A 1187 -19.93 38.94 19.67
C ALA A 1187 -18.97 38.41 20.76
N ALA A 1188 -19.27 37.24 21.34
CA ALA A 1188 -18.38 36.61 22.32
C ALA A 1188 -16.98 36.32 21.75
N VAL A 1189 -16.88 35.87 20.49
CA VAL A 1189 -15.58 35.62 19.82
C VAL A 1189 -14.85 36.93 19.51
N ARG A 1190 -15.55 37.96 19.01
CA ARG A 1190 -14.98 39.31 18.85
C ARG A 1190 -14.40 39.82 20.18
N ASP A 1191 -15.21 39.85 21.23
CA ASP A 1191 -14.84 40.42 22.52
C ASP A 1191 -13.68 39.63 23.16
N PHE A 1192 -13.58 38.32 22.90
CA PHE A 1192 -12.43 37.51 23.27
C PHE A 1192 -11.17 37.90 22.49
N LEU A 1193 -11.23 38.10 21.18
CA LEU A 1193 -10.08 38.54 20.37
C LEU A 1193 -9.62 39.95 20.76
N VAL A 1194 -10.54 40.90 21.00
CA VAL A 1194 -10.22 42.25 21.52
C VAL A 1194 -9.52 42.15 22.87
N LYS A 1195 -10.04 41.33 23.79
CA LYS A 1195 -9.44 41.12 25.12
C LYS A 1195 -8.03 40.51 25.07
N ASN A 1196 -7.66 39.84 23.98
CA ASN A 1196 -6.32 39.28 23.76
C ASN A 1196 -5.46 40.14 22.80
N GLY A 1197 -5.86 41.39 22.51
CA GLY A 1197 -5.01 42.41 21.90
C GLY A 1197 -5.26 42.74 20.43
N VAL A 1198 -6.29 42.17 19.80
CA VAL A 1198 -6.73 42.62 18.46
C VAL A 1198 -7.45 43.97 18.60
N ALA A 1199 -7.23 44.91 17.67
CA ALA A 1199 -7.88 46.21 17.76
C ALA A 1199 -9.38 46.09 17.42
N ASP A 1200 -10.24 46.73 18.21
CA ASP A 1200 -11.71 46.64 18.03
C ASP A 1200 -12.17 47.15 16.65
N THR A 1201 -11.47 48.13 16.10
CA THR A 1201 -11.69 48.68 14.75
C THR A 1201 -11.42 47.67 13.62
N MET A 1202 -10.81 46.52 13.91
CA MET A 1202 -10.60 45.44 12.93
C MET A 1202 -11.79 44.47 12.84
N LEU A 1203 -12.73 44.48 13.80
CA LEU A 1203 -13.65 43.36 14.03
C LEU A 1203 -15.12 43.78 14.01
N THR A 1204 -15.87 43.30 13.02
CA THR A 1204 -17.34 43.29 13.06
C THR A 1204 -17.84 41.92 13.52
N ALA A 1205 -18.98 41.87 14.22
CA ALA A 1205 -19.62 40.63 14.66
C ALA A 1205 -21.10 40.65 14.27
N LYS A 1206 -21.64 39.52 13.80
CA LYS A 1206 -22.95 39.49 13.18
C LYS A 1206 -23.63 38.13 13.28
N GLY A 1207 -24.91 38.12 13.63
CA GLY A 1207 -25.74 36.92 13.57
C GLY A 1207 -26.34 36.71 12.18
N TYR A 1208 -26.33 35.46 11.72
CA TYR A 1208 -27.02 35.01 10.52
C TYR A 1208 -28.16 34.02 10.80
N GLY A 1209 -28.26 33.50 12.03
CA GLY A 1209 -29.21 32.46 12.40
C GLY A 1209 -29.09 31.25 11.47
N SER A 1210 -30.23 30.73 11.02
CA SER A 1210 -30.35 29.60 10.08
C SER A 1210 -30.27 29.99 8.59
N SER A 1211 -30.10 31.27 8.26
CA SER A 1211 -30.29 31.77 6.88
C SER A 1211 -29.20 31.37 5.88
N ILE A 1212 -28.03 30.93 6.34
CA ILE A 1212 -26.89 30.50 5.49
C ILE A 1212 -26.39 29.12 5.93
N PRO A 1213 -27.13 28.04 5.61
CA PRO A 1213 -26.66 26.67 5.81
C PRO A 1213 -25.55 26.31 4.81
N VAL A 1214 -24.61 25.49 5.26
CA VAL A 1214 -23.51 24.89 4.46
C VAL A 1214 -23.63 23.37 4.35
N ALA A 1215 -24.61 22.78 5.03
CA ALA A 1215 -24.99 21.39 4.95
C ALA A 1215 -26.51 21.23 5.08
N ASP A 1216 -27.01 20.02 4.79
CA ASP A 1216 -28.40 19.63 5.03
C ASP A 1216 -28.85 19.94 6.48
N ASN A 1217 -30.14 20.25 6.65
CA ASN A 1217 -30.76 20.52 7.95
C ASN A 1217 -31.71 19.40 8.41
N ALA A 1218 -32.00 18.38 7.59
CA ALA A 1218 -32.79 17.22 7.99
C ALA A 1218 -32.00 16.28 8.94
N THR A 1219 -30.70 16.12 8.70
CA THR A 1219 -29.77 15.31 9.49
C THR A 1219 -29.08 16.11 10.60
N GLU A 1220 -28.85 15.49 11.77
CA GLU A 1220 -28.17 16.15 12.89
C GLU A 1220 -26.69 16.45 12.59
N ALA A 1221 -26.03 15.61 11.77
CA ALA A 1221 -24.66 15.85 11.32
C ALA A 1221 -24.54 17.07 10.39
N GLY A 1222 -25.57 17.36 9.59
CA GLY A 1222 -25.64 18.56 8.78
C GLY A 1222 -26.01 19.80 9.61
N ARG A 1223 -26.99 19.70 10.52
CA ARG A 1223 -27.29 20.76 11.50
C ARG A 1223 -26.07 21.16 12.32
N PHE A 1224 -25.27 20.19 12.78
CA PHE A 1224 -24.00 20.48 13.46
C PHE A 1224 -23.05 21.34 12.63
N LYS A 1225 -22.87 21.05 11.34
CA LYS A 1225 -22.07 21.88 10.42
C LYS A 1225 -22.65 23.29 10.21
N ASN A 1226 -23.97 23.45 10.38
CA ASN A 1226 -24.63 24.75 10.32
C ASN A 1226 -24.46 25.57 11.63
N ARG A 1227 -24.26 24.92 12.79
CA ARG A 1227 -23.93 25.56 14.08
C ARG A 1227 -22.44 25.98 14.17
N ARG A 1228 -22.02 26.94 13.35
CA ARG A 1228 -20.60 27.39 13.24
C ARG A 1228 -20.37 28.86 13.59
N ILE A 1229 -19.09 29.21 13.77
CA ILE A 1229 -18.55 30.56 13.54
C ILE A 1229 -17.81 30.52 12.20
N GLU A 1230 -17.86 31.61 11.45
CA GLU A 1230 -17.16 31.80 10.18
C GLU A 1230 -16.46 33.17 10.20
N TYR A 1231 -15.23 33.25 9.68
CA TYR A 1231 -14.43 34.47 9.62
C TYR A 1231 -14.25 34.89 8.16
N ARG A 1232 -14.55 36.16 7.83
CA ARG A 1232 -14.68 36.67 6.46
C ARG A 1232 -13.98 38.00 6.23
#